data_AF-A0A2V4BCH5-F1
#
_entry.id   AF-A0A2V4BCH5-F1
#
_cell.length_a   1.000
_cell.length_b   1.000
_cell.length_c   1.000
_cell.angle_alpha   90.00
_cell.angle_beta   90.00
_cell.angle_gamma   90.00
#
_symmetry.space_group_name_H-M   'P 1'
#
loop_
_entity.id
_entity.type
_entity.pdbx_description
1 polymer ?
#
loop_
_entity_poly.entity_id
_entity_poly.type
_entity_poly.pdbx_seq_one_letter_code
_entity_poly.pdbx_strand_id
1 'polypeptide(L)'
;MPEGAEDTRPERSERGRRLLAGRDPLAWLIGAVTLLIGAVFVVIDLAYNQGNLIAPLDDVYIHLQYGEQFGQGQPFRYNDGDPVSTGASSLLYAFVLGAAYAIGFQGSLFLVFAVVLGVVCLAVTAGLTYHLGRTLVGRTVGVWAGVLVAVSGPLQWGAASGMEVGLTALLVMATLLSFTRERPGERFVWTPVLAALLAIVRPEGMVFALLLVGAMLWTLRGARRAGRLRGGAWRAAAWTLLPLVTTAGQYLFYRIATGTFSANGVQSKSFLTHQPVFYLGEFVDQVMHNVRGAIGFFNGTTNQDFAFPGALAVFLLGLAYLLATRRTWRPLLVVIGLGFAGVVLSVSTLNTALIHELRYFHPFMPLYLLLIVCGAYALSRVARNERSRRIGLHTALVVVLLFSLVALPVWGVRLGREAATIRDTDVSVGAWIRGNLPADAVVGVKDVGAIAYFGDRKVVDTIGLATNGLAEASNNGTGSLYEALWRLPEEDRPDYFAVYEPRPGAPMQPLIDAGVLGAPIAVFPVRAPFDLDGRRIVPFTDTKVYPANWQLAGSGERSPVDGDVRDYLNTGALDSEEHHDYEPRMALTGLQPESLLRRQGNVIDSGRVIVGGETFTAHNLKPGEPLTIASRVLAPGQVKSVRVLVNGQDVGTWRFSAKDNEWTVEEFTVPADAVTSSTATIELQPERPLLAPYPEYTSFGYWFLQ
;
A
#
# COMPACT_ATOMS: atom_id res chain seq x y z
N MET A 1 -13.97 35.42 -70.57
CA MET A 1 -14.09 36.08 -69.26
C MET A 1 -14.96 37.31 -69.44
N PRO A 2 -15.79 37.69 -68.46
CA PRO A 2 -16.33 36.89 -67.33
C PRO A 2 -17.88 36.83 -67.44
N GLU A 3 -18.80 36.81 -66.45
CA GLU A 3 -18.89 36.59 -64.98
C GLU A 3 -20.37 36.12 -64.74
N GLY A 4 -20.83 35.43 -63.69
CA GLY A 4 -20.15 34.74 -62.59
C GLY A 4 -20.84 34.79 -61.21
N ALA A 5 -22.18 34.85 -61.12
CA ALA A 5 -22.91 35.01 -59.84
C ALA A 5 -24.02 33.95 -59.59
N GLU A 6 -23.80 33.04 -58.63
CA GLU A 6 -24.83 32.20 -57.98
C GLU A 6 -24.89 32.52 -56.47
N ASP A 7 -26.08 32.56 -55.86
CA ASP A 7 -26.29 32.84 -54.42
C ASP A 7 -25.89 31.63 -53.56
N THR A 8 -24.84 31.77 -52.75
CA THR A 8 -24.31 30.71 -51.88
C THR A 8 -24.57 31.00 -50.41
N ARG A 9 -25.71 30.53 -49.90
CA ARG A 9 -26.09 30.65 -48.48
C ARG A 9 -25.42 29.54 -47.63
N PRO A 10 -24.64 29.86 -46.58
CA PRO A 10 -23.75 28.90 -45.94
C PRO A 10 -24.40 27.99 -44.87
N GLU A 11 -23.76 26.83 -44.68
CA GLU A 11 -24.13 25.68 -43.82
C GLU A 11 -24.22 25.97 -42.31
N ARG A 12 -25.19 26.78 -41.84
CA ARG A 12 -25.38 27.03 -40.40
C ARG A 12 -26.17 25.95 -39.63
N SER A 13 -26.90 25.05 -40.29
CA SER A 13 -27.73 24.03 -39.63
C SER A 13 -27.00 22.72 -39.28
N GLU A 14 -25.97 22.34 -40.03
CA GLU A 14 -25.18 21.12 -39.82
C GLU A 14 -24.46 21.08 -38.46
N ARG A 15 -23.84 22.21 -38.06
CA ARG A 15 -23.02 22.28 -36.82
C ARG A 15 -23.81 21.98 -35.55
N GLY A 16 -25.09 22.38 -35.48
CA GLY A 16 -25.96 22.09 -34.33
C GLY A 16 -26.29 20.59 -34.20
N ARG A 17 -26.51 19.89 -35.32
CA ARG A 17 -26.87 18.46 -35.31
C ARG A 17 -25.70 17.53 -34.97
N ARG A 18 -24.46 17.89 -35.33
CA ARG A 18 -23.27 17.05 -35.06
C ARG A 18 -22.90 16.94 -33.57
N LEU A 19 -23.35 17.87 -32.70
CA LEU A 19 -23.09 17.81 -31.26
C LEU A 19 -23.91 16.74 -30.52
N LEU A 20 -25.03 16.27 -31.08
CA LEU A 20 -25.86 15.20 -30.48
C LEU A 20 -25.77 13.86 -31.22
N ALA A 21 -25.09 13.81 -32.37
CA ALA A 21 -24.91 12.61 -33.18
C ALA A 21 -23.82 11.62 -32.66
N GLY A 22 -23.26 11.85 -31.47
CA GLY A 22 -22.08 11.14 -30.94
C GLY A 22 -22.35 9.83 -30.19
N ARG A 23 -23.60 9.37 -30.07
CA ARG A 23 -23.94 8.16 -29.30
C ARG A 23 -23.67 6.88 -30.11
N ASP A 24 -22.53 6.22 -29.87
CA ASP A 24 -22.33 4.83 -30.30
C ASP A 24 -23.13 3.90 -29.37
N PRO A 25 -24.27 3.32 -29.82
CA PRO A 25 -25.20 2.63 -28.92
C PRO A 25 -24.58 1.36 -28.32
N LEU A 26 -23.53 0.80 -28.93
CA LEU A 26 -22.89 -0.41 -28.44
C LEU A 26 -21.97 -0.12 -27.23
N ALA A 27 -21.36 1.07 -27.17
CA ALA A 27 -20.62 1.50 -25.99
C ALA A 27 -21.55 1.69 -24.77
N TRP A 28 -22.72 2.30 -25.00
CA TRP A 28 -23.75 2.48 -23.99
C TRP A 28 -24.38 1.14 -23.54
N LEU A 29 -24.62 0.21 -24.46
CA LEU A 29 -25.11 -1.13 -24.13
C LEU A 29 -24.10 -1.92 -23.27
N ILE A 30 -22.81 -1.87 -23.62
CA ILE A 30 -21.74 -2.48 -22.81
C ILE A 30 -21.69 -1.86 -21.41
N GLY A 31 -21.76 -0.53 -21.31
CA GLY A 31 -21.83 0.17 -20.02
C GLY A 31 -23.07 -0.22 -19.21
N ALA A 32 -24.25 -0.31 -19.82
CA ALA A 32 -25.48 -0.73 -19.15
C ALA A 32 -25.43 -2.17 -18.63
N VAL A 33 -24.81 -3.10 -19.38
CA VAL A 33 -24.55 -4.47 -18.90
C VAL A 33 -23.57 -4.46 -17.72
N THR A 34 -22.53 -3.61 -17.76
CA THR A 34 -21.57 -3.46 -16.67
C THR A 34 -22.26 -2.94 -15.39
N LEU A 35 -23.14 -1.94 -15.51
CA LEU A 35 -23.95 -1.41 -14.40
C LEU A 35 -24.88 -2.48 -13.81
N LEU A 36 -25.54 -3.27 -14.66
CA LEU A 36 -26.44 -4.34 -14.21
C LEU A 36 -25.68 -5.42 -13.41
N ILE A 37 -24.49 -5.81 -13.85
CA ILE A 37 -23.64 -6.79 -13.14
C ILE A 37 -23.11 -6.18 -11.84
N GLY A 38 -22.68 -4.92 -11.82
CA GLY A 38 -22.27 -4.23 -10.60
C GLY A 38 -23.42 -4.10 -9.59
N ALA A 39 -24.64 -3.84 -10.05
CA ALA A 39 -25.83 -3.86 -9.20
C ALA A 39 -26.13 -5.26 -8.64
N VAL A 40 -25.86 -6.34 -9.39
CA VAL A 40 -25.94 -7.72 -8.84
C VAL A 40 -24.90 -7.95 -7.75
N PHE A 41 -23.67 -7.44 -7.89
CA PHE A 41 -22.65 -7.51 -6.84
C PHE A 41 -23.10 -6.79 -5.56
N VAL A 42 -23.67 -5.58 -5.68
CA VAL A 42 -24.25 -4.85 -4.55
C VAL A 42 -25.43 -5.61 -3.93
N VAL A 43 -26.31 -6.23 -4.72
CA VAL A 43 -27.42 -7.06 -4.21
C VAL A 43 -26.91 -8.32 -3.47
N ILE A 44 -25.78 -8.90 -3.90
CA ILE A 44 -25.16 -10.02 -3.17
C ILE A 44 -24.60 -9.55 -1.83
N ASP A 45 -23.93 -8.40 -1.76
CA ASP A 45 -23.47 -7.85 -0.48
C ASP A 45 -24.63 -7.63 0.50
N LEU A 46 -25.66 -6.90 0.05
CA LEU A 46 -26.87 -6.65 0.83
C LEU A 46 -27.53 -7.96 1.32
N ALA A 47 -27.49 -9.04 0.54
CA ALA A 47 -28.01 -10.34 0.94
C ALA A 47 -27.16 -11.02 2.03
N TYR A 48 -25.83 -10.88 2.00
CA TYR A 48 -24.93 -11.36 3.05
C TYR A 48 -25.01 -10.52 4.34
N ASN A 49 -25.35 -9.24 4.22
CA ASN A 49 -25.32 -8.24 5.29
C ASN A 49 -26.71 -7.74 5.73
N GLN A 50 -27.74 -8.57 5.57
CA GLN A 50 -29.11 -8.36 6.09
C GLN A 50 -29.77 -7.05 5.62
N GLY A 51 -29.48 -6.61 4.40
CA GLY A 51 -29.97 -5.36 3.81
C GLY A 51 -29.11 -4.12 4.08
N ASN A 52 -27.99 -4.27 4.79
CA ASN A 52 -27.00 -3.21 5.01
C ASN A 52 -25.85 -3.38 3.99
N LEU A 53 -25.34 -2.27 3.45
CA LEU A 53 -24.15 -2.28 2.59
C LEU A 53 -22.91 -2.25 3.49
N ILE A 54 -21.99 -3.20 3.32
CA ILE A 54 -20.72 -3.28 4.07
C ILE A 54 -19.56 -3.35 3.08
N ALA A 55 -18.42 -2.73 3.41
CA ALA A 55 -17.24 -2.81 2.56
C ALA A 55 -16.51 -4.15 2.77
N PRO A 56 -15.94 -4.77 1.72
CA PRO A 56 -15.20 -6.03 1.82
C PRO A 56 -13.80 -5.87 2.43
N LEU A 57 -13.40 -4.67 2.86
CA LEU A 57 -12.05 -4.31 3.28
C LEU A 57 -12.09 -3.20 4.34
N ASP A 58 -11.18 -3.24 5.31
CA ASP A 58 -10.97 -2.12 6.24
C ASP A 58 -10.42 -0.85 5.55
N ASP A 59 -9.51 -1.00 4.58
CA ASP A 59 -8.92 0.16 3.85
C ASP A 59 -9.99 1.09 3.22
N VAL A 60 -11.20 0.59 2.93
CA VAL A 60 -12.32 1.41 2.41
C VAL A 60 -12.79 2.42 3.45
N TYR A 61 -12.88 2.02 4.71
CA TYR A 61 -13.30 2.91 5.79
C TYR A 61 -12.22 3.94 6.13
N ILE A 62 -10.93 3.63 5.89
CA ILE A 62 -9.85 4.64 5.92
C ILE A 62 -10.12 5.75 4.87
N HIS A 63 -10.55 5.38 3.66
CA HIS A 63 -10.93 6.37 2.63
C HIS A 63 -12.18 7.17 3.02
N LEU A 64 -13.18 6.53 3.64
CA LEU A 64 -14.36 7.24 4.15
C LEU A 64 -14.00 8.20 5.29
N GLN A 65 -13.19 7.79 6.27
CA GLN A 65 -12.75 8.64 7.39
C GLN A 65 -12.03 9.91 6.90
N TYR A 66 -11.05 9.78 6.00
CA TYR A 66 -10.39 10.94 5.38
C TYR A 66 -11.35 11.79 4.53
N GLY A 67 -12.34 11.18 3.88
CA GLY A 67 -13.37 11.89 3.13
C GLY A 67 -14.32 12.68 4.02
N GLU A 68 -14.72 12.12 5.17
CA GLU A 68 -15.53 12.76 6.19
C GLU A 68 -14.79 13.96 6.78
N GLN A 69 -13.56 13.76 7.27
CA GLN A 69 -12.73 14.86 7.79
C GLN A 69 -12.50 15.95 6.74
N PHE A 70 -12.25 15.59 5.47
CA PHE A 70 -12.14 16.58 4.39
C PHE A 70 -13.47 17.36 4.19
N GLY A 71 -14.61 16.65 4.17
CA GLY A 71 -15.94 17.24 3.99
C GLY A 71 -16.37 18.15 5.15
N GLN A 72 -15.89 17.88 6.37
CA GLN A 72 -16.09 18.72 7.55
C GLN A 72 -15.12 19.93 7.62
N GLY A 73 -14.15 20.03 6.70
CA GLY A 73 -13.17 21.14 6.66
C GLY A 73 -11.84 20.87 7.37
N GLN A 74 -11.57 19.61 7.74
CA GLN A 74 -10.32 19.12 8.34
C GLN A 74 -9.54 18.21 7.35
N PRO A 75 -9.07 18.75 6.20
CA PRO A 75 -8.45 17.95 5.15
C PRO A 75 -7.17 17.25 5.64
N PHE A 76 -7.07 15.95 5.37
CA PHE A 76 -5.91 15.09 5.68
C PHE A 76 -5.58 14.94 7.18
N ARG A 77 -6.52 15.27 8.07
CA ARG A 77 -6.54 14.79 9.47
C ARG A 77 -7.26 13.45 9.53
N TYR A 78 -7.02 12.66 10.59
CA TYR A 78 -7.65 11.35 10.76
C TYR A 78 -8.66 11.33 11.91
N ASN A 79 -8.23 11.69 13.12
CA ASN A 79 -9.14 12.10 14.19
C ASN A 79 -9.39 13.62 14.13
N ASP A 80 -10.24 14.12 15.03
CA ASP A 80 -10.40 15.56 15.25
C ASP A 80 -9.20 16.15 15.99
N GLY A 81 -8.86 17.39 15.64
CA GLY A 81 -7.73 18.13 16.25
C GLY A 81 -6.34 17.71 15.76
N ASP A 82 -6.17 16.46 15.30
CA ASP A 82 -4.91 15.85 14.86
C ASP A 82 -4.06 16.72 13.90
N PRO A 83 -2.73 16.51 13.87
CA PRO A 83 -1.90 17.00 12.78
C PRO A 83 -2.29 16.35 11.43
N VAL A 84 -1.79 16.91 10.33
CA VAL A 84 -1.95 16.28 9.02
C VAL A 84 -1.18 14.97 8.95
N SER A 85 -1.77 13.95 8.33
CA SER A 85 -1.16 12.63 8.10
C SER A 85 -1.16 12.25 6.61
N THR A 86 -0.25 11.37 6.21
CA THR A 86 -0.12 10.91 4.81
C THR A 86 -0.74 9.52 4.56
N GLY A 87 -1.56 9.01 5.48
CA GLY A 87 -2.34 7.78 5.29
C GLY A 87 -3.30 7.84 4.10
N ALA A 88 -3.74 9.05 3.72
CA ALA A 88 -4.52 9.35 2.52
C ALA A 88 -3.71 9.19 1.21
N SER A 89 -3.16 7.99 0.98
CA SER A 89 -2.31 7.64 -0.17
C SER A 89 -2.95 7.88 -1.55
N SER A 90 -4.29 8.00 -1.59
CA SER A 90 -5.09 8.25 -2.79
C SER A 90 -5.70 9.66 -2.80
N LEU A 91 -4.86 10.70 -2.93
CA LEU A 91 -5.26 12.10 -2.76
C LEU A 91 -6.49 12.50 -3.59
N LEU A 92 -6.56 12.14 -4.88
CA LEU A 92 -7.74 12.47 -5.70
C LEU A 92 -9.02 11.82 -5.18
N TYR A 93 -8.95 10.61 -4.61
CA TYR A 93 -10.12 9.95 -4.07
C TYR A 93 -10.58 10.61 -2.76
N ALA A 94 -9.66 11.04 -1.89
CA ALA A 94 -9.97 11.85 -0.73
C ALA A 94 -10.66 13.18 -1.11
N PHE A 95 -10.19 13.88 -2.14
CA PHE A 95 -10.86 15.09 -2.66
C PHE A 95 -12.28 14.78 -3.20
N VAL A 96 -12.49 13.66 -3.88
CA VAL A 96 -13.80 13.26 -4.43
C VAL A 96 -14.78 12.86 -3.34
N LEU A 97 -14.33 12.10 -2.33
CA LEU A 97 -15.15 11.72 -1.18
C LEU A 97 -15.47 12.93 -0.29
N GLY A 98 -14.50 13.80 -0.02
CA GLY A 98 -14.73 15.05 0.72
C GLY A 98 -15.71 15.99 0.04
N ALA A 99 -15.64 16.12 -1.29
CA ALA A 99 -16.63 16.86 -2.06
C ALA A 99 -18.03 16.22 -1.99
N ALA A 100 -18.14 14.89 -1.91
CA ALA A 100 -19.41 14.18 -1.77
C ALA A 100 -20.03 14.35 -0.36
N TYR A 101 -19.21 14.22 0.69
CA TYR A 101 -19.66 14.44 2.06
C TYR A 101 -20.14 15.88 2.27
N ALA A 102 -19.39 16.87 1.77
CA ALA A 102 -19.73 18.29 1.86
C ALA A 102 -21.03 18.70 1.12
N ILE A 103 -21.52 17.88 0.16
CA ILE A 103 -22.83 18.07 -0.49
C ILE A 103 -23.94 17.17 0.08
N GLY A 104 -23.68 16.46 1.18
CA GLY A 104 -24.69 15.73 1.94
C GLY A 104 -24.69 14.20 1.81
N PHE A 105 -23.69 13.57 1.16
CA PHE A 105 -23.53 12.12 1.20
C PHE A 105 -22.89 11.68 2.52
N GLN A 106 -23.70 11.58 3.57
CA GLN A 106 -23.28 11.32 4.95
C GLN A 106 -23.81 9.97 5.49
N GLY A 107 -23.18 9.43 6.54
CA GLY A 107 -23.59 8.19 7.18
C GLY A 107 -23.59 7.00 6.21
N SER A 108 -24.66 6.20 6.21
CA SER A 108 -24.78 5.03 5.32
C SER A 108 -24.80 5.39 3.82
N LEU A 109 -25.25 6.60 3.45
CA LEU A 109 -25.25 7.06 2.06
C LEU A 109 -23.84 7.32 1.53
N PHE A 110 -22.84 7.47 2.40
CA PHE A 110 -21.47 7.78 1.99
C PHE A 110 -20.76 6.56 1.36
N LEU A 111 -20.88 5.38 1.98
CA LEU A 111 -20.43 4.12 1.38
C LEU A 111 -21.22 3.80 0.08
N VAL A 112 -22.54 4.06 0.07
CA VAL A 112 -23.36 3.93 -1.16
C VAL A 112 -22.81 4.82 -2.28
N PHE A 113 -22.43 6.07 -1.99
CA PHE A 113 -21.80 6.96 -2.96
C PHE A 113 -20.47 6.38 -3.49
N ALA A 114 -19.58 5.92 -2.60
CA ALA A 114 -18.28 5.35 -2.97
C ALA A 114 -18.41 4.13 -3.91
N VAL A 115 -19.34 3.21 -3.58
CA VAL A 115 -19.65 2.01 -4.35
C VAL A 115 -20.32 2.34 -5.69
N VAL A 116 -21.32 3.23 -5.71
CA VAL A 116 -21.99 3.66 -6.95
C VAL A 116 -21.01 4.37 -7.88
N LEU A 117 -20.12 5.23 -7.35
CA LEU A 117 -19.06 5.87 -8.10
C LEU A 117 -18.12 4.83 -8.74
N GLY A 118 -17.67 3.83 -7.98
CA GLY A 118 -16.82 2.75 -8.48
C GLY A 118 -17.46 1.98 -9.64
N VAL A 119 -18.72 1.54 -9.48
CA VAL A 119 -19.49 0.80 -10.49
C VAL A 119 -19.77 1.65 -11.74
N VAL A 120 -20.11 2.94 -11.57
CA VAL A 120 -20.31 3.87 -12.71
C VAL A 120 -18.99 4.12 -13.45
N CYS A 121 -17.88 4.29 -12.73
CA CYS A 121 -16.56 4.43 -13.35
C CYS A 121 -16.17 3.16 -14.14
N LEU A 122 -16.45 1.95 -13.64
CA LEU A 122 -16.22 0.71 -14.38
C LEU A 122 -17.09 0.62 -15.65
N ALA A 123 -18.37 1.01 -15.57
CA ALA A 123 -19.27 1.02 -16.72
C ALA A 123 -18.81 1.96 -17.84
N VAL A 124 -18.34 3.16 -17.48
CA VAL A 124 -17.70 4.08 -18.44
C VAL A 124 -16.40 3.46 -18.97
N THR A 125 -15.59 2.86 -18.11
CA THR A 125 -14.33 2.17 -18.48
C THR A 125 -14.55 1.11 -19.54
N ALA A 126 -15.57 0.24 -19.41
CA ALA A 126 -15.91 -0.77 -20.41
C ALA A 126 -16.23 -0.15 -21.80
N GLY A 127 -16.95 0.97 -21.83
CA GLY A 127 -17.20 1.75 -23.05
C GLY A 127 -15.93 2.39 -23.64
N LEU A 128 -15.01 2.89 -22.80
CA LEU A 128 -13.72 3.43 -23.23
C LEU A 128 -12.80 2.33 -23.79
N THR A 129 -12.79 1.13 -23.18
CA THR A 129 -12.09 -0.05 -23.70
C THR A 129 -12.60 -0.46 -25.07
N TYR A 130 -13.93 -0.45 -25.27
CA TYR A 130 -14.54 -0.65 -26.59
C TYR A 130 -14.02 0.36 -27.62
N HIS A 131 -13.99 1.65 -27.27
CA HIS A 131 -13.49 2.69 -28.18
C HIS A 131 -11.99 2.55 -28.46
N LEU A 132 -11.16 2.19 -27.48
CA LEU A 132 -9.71 2.02 -27.66
C LEU A 132 -9.42 0.80 -28.55
N GLY A 133 -10.06 -0.34 -28.32
CA GLY A 133 -9.93 -1.53 -29.18
C GLY A 133 -10.43 -1.31 -30.61
N ARG A 134 -11.49 -0.51 -30.77
CA ARG A 134 -11.98 -0.06 -32.09
C ARG A 134 -10.95 0.82 -32.83
N THR A 135 -10.23 1.69 -32.13
CA THR A 135 -9.19 2.57 -32.70
C THR A 135 -7.87 1.83 -32.99
N LEU A 136 -7.44 0.91 -32.12
CA LEU A 136 -6.18 0.17 -32.30
C LEU A 136 -6.28 -0.95 -33.34
N VAL A 137 -7.40 -1.69 -33.39
CA VAL A 137 -7.59 -2.82 -34.31
C VAL A 137 -8.81 -2.67 -35.19
N GLY A 138 -10.00 -2.53 -34.60
CA GLY A 138 -11.27 -2.46 -35.32
C GLY A 138 -12.46 -2.88 -34.45
N ARG A 139 -13.70 -2.64 -34.95
CA ARG A 139 -14.94 -2.74 -34.15
C ARG A 139 -15.04 -4.05 -33.35
N THR A 140 -14.78 -5.21 -33.96
CA THR A 140 -14.87 -6.53 -33.31
C THR A 140 -13.99 -6.66 -32.07
N VAL A 141 -12.75 -6.17 -32.12
CA VAL A 141 -11.84 -6.17 -30.95
C VAL A 141 -12.36 -5.24 -29.86
N GLY A 142 -12.91 -4.08 -30.25
CA GLY A 142 -13.63 -3.20 -29.33
C GLY A 142 -14.78 -3.92 -28.62
N VAL A 143 -15.67 -4.61 -29.35
CA VAL A 143 -16.83 -5.28 -28.73
C VAL A 143 -16.38 -6.28 -27.67
N TRP A 144 -15.48 -7.20 -28.03
CA TRP A 144 -15.02 -8.23 -27.10
C TRP A 144 -14.24 -7.67 -25.92
N ALA A 145 -13.39 -6.65 -26.12
CA ALA A 145 -12.65 -6.05 -25.02
C ALA A 145 -13.57 -5.31 -24.02
N GLY A 146 -14.60 -4.61 -24.51
CA GLY A 146 -15.61 -4.00 -23.65
C GLY A 146 -16.49 -5.02 -22.93
N VAL A 147 -16.93 -6.08 -23.61
CA VAL A 147 -17.73 -7.16 -23.01
C VAL A 147 -16.95 -7.93 -21.95
N LEU A 148 -15.68 -8.30 -22.21
CA LEU A 148 -14.86 -9.00 -21.22
C LEU A 148 -14.57 -8.14 -19.98
N VAL A 149 -14.44 -6.82 -20.13
CA VAL A 149 -14.38 -5.89 -18.98
C VAL A 149 -15.69 -5.88 -18.20
N ALA A 150 -16.83 -5.88 -18.88
CA ALA A 150 -18.15 -5.87 -18.24
C ALA A 150 -18.43 -7.13 -17.39
N VAL A 151 -17.91 -8.30 -17.79
CA VAL A 151 -18.13 -9.60 -17.10
C VAL A 151 -16.93 -10.07 -16.27
N SER A 152 -15.92 -9.23 -16.06
CA SER A 152 -14.73 -9.61 -15.27
C SER A 152 -15.03 -9.53 -13.78
N GLY A 153 -15.12 -10.70 -13.13
CA GLY A 153 -15.33 -10.84 -11.68
C GLY A 153 -14.38 -10.00 -10.80
N PRO A 154 -13.06 -10.03 -11.00
CA PRO A 154 -12.12 -9.21 -10.23
C PRO A 154 -12.38 -7.70 -10.37
N LEU A 155 -12.74 -7.25 -11.58
CA LEU A 155 -13.09 -5.85 -11.82
C LEU A 155 -14.42 -5.44 -11.19
N GLN A 156 -15.43 -6.31 -11.23
CA GLN A 156 -16.73 -6.05 -10.61
C GLN A 156 -16.63 -6.01 -9.08
N TRP A 157 -15.86 -6.94 -8.48
CA TRP A 157 -15.49 -6.89 -7.07
C TRP A 157 -14.76 -5.58 -6.73
N GLY A 158 -13.74 -5.22 -7.52
CA GLY A 158 -12.95 -4.01 -7.29
C GLY A 158 -13.77 -2.73 -7.39
N ALA A 159 -14.72 -2.67 -8.33
CA ALA A 159 -15.61 -1.53 -8.51
C ALA A 159 -16.74 -1.46 -7.47
N ALA A 160 -17.21 -2.60 -6.95
CA ALA A 160 -18.22 -2.68 -5.91
C ALA A 160 -17.65 -2.53 -4.48
N SER A 161 -16.32 -2.59 -4.30
CA SER A 161 -15.67 -2.54 -2.99
C SER A 161 -15.78 -1.20 -2.24
N GLY A 162 -15.96 -0.08 -2.95
CA GLY A 162 -15.81 1.26 -2.36
C GLY A 162 -14.37 1.80 -2.34
N MET A 163 -13.40 1.09 -2.92
CA MET A 163 -12.05 1.61 -3.18
C MET A 163 -12.01 2.48 -4.46
N GLU A 164 -10.93 3.24 -4.62
CA GLU A 164 -10.63 4.08 -5.80
C GLU A 164 -10.31 3.30 -7.10
N VAL A 165 -10.42 1.96 -7.07
CA VAL A 165 -10.12 1.03 -8.17
C VAL A 165 -10.88 1.40 -9.44
N GLY A 166 -12.19 1.66 -9.33
CA GLY A 166 -13.03 2.04 -10.47
C GLY A 166 -12.61 3.38 -11.09
N LEU A 167 -12.33 4.38 -10.26
CA LEU A 167 -11.84 5.71 -10.68
C LEU A 167 -10.46 5.61 -11.37
N THR A 168 -9.56 4.79 -10.82
CA THR A 168 -8.24 4.57 -11.41
C THR A 168 -8.36 3.87 -12.76
N ALA A 169 -9.18 2.81 -12.88
CA ALA A 169 -9.44 2.12 -14.15
C ALA A 169 -9.99 3.07 -15.23
N LEU A 170 -10.91 3.96 -14.83
CA LEU A 170 -11.45 5.02 -15.68
C LEU A 170 -10.35 5.97 -16.17
N LEU A 171 -9.48 6.44 -15.26
CA LEU A 171 -8.41 7.37 -15.62
C LEU A 171 -7.31 6.73 -16.49
N VAL A 172 -6.96 5.47 -16.26
CA VAL A 172 -6.06 4.70 -17.16
C VAL A 172 -6.65 4.67 -18.57
N MET A 173 -7.89 4.20 -18.73
CA MET A 173 -8.50 4.02 -20.05
C MET A 173 -8.87 5.34 -20.73
N ALA A 174 -9.27 6.37 -19.96
CA ALA A 174 -9.49 7.72 -20.47
C ALA A 174 -8.20 8.36 -20.97
N THR A 175 -7.09 8.23 -20.24
CA THR A 175 -5.78 8.77 -20.66
C THR A 175 -5.29 8.09 -21.94
N LEU A 176 -5.37 6.76 -22.02
CA LEU A 176 -4.99 6.01 -23.22
C LEU A 176 -5.87 6.36 -24.44
N LEU A 177 -7.19 6.47 -24.25
CA LEU A 177 -8.09 6.87 -25.34
C LEU A 177 -7.84 8.33 -25.76
N SER A 178 -7.61 9.24 -24.81
CA SER A 178 -7.25 10.64 -25.07
C SER A 178 -5.96 10.71 -25.91
N PHE A 179 -4.91 9.97 -25.54
CA PHE A 179 -3.67 9.90 -26.33
C PHE A 179 -3.96 9.50 -27.78
N THR A 180 -4.78 8.47 -28.02
CA THR A 180 -5.10 8.05 -29.40
C THR A 180 -5.93 9.07 -30.18
N ARG A 181 -6.73 9.90 -29.51
CA ARG A 181 -7.53 10.99 -30.12
C ARG A 181 -6.70 12.25 -30.40
N GLU A 182 -5.78 12.60 -29.51
CA GLU A 182 -4.97 13.82 -29.60
C GLU A 182 -3.72 13.66 -30.48
N ARG A 183 -3.11 12.47 -30.48
CA ARG A 183 -1.91 12.17 -31.27
C ARG A 183 -2.02 12.57 -32.74
N PRO A 184 -3.12 12.33 -33.50
CA PRO A 184 -3.15 12.63 -34.93
C PRO A 184 -3.01 14.11 -35.26
N GLY A 185 -3.42 15.00 -34.34
CA GLY A 185 -3.16 16.44 -34.42
C GLY A 185 -1.82 16.87 -33.79
N GLU A 186 -1.03 15.91 -33.30
CA GLU A 186 0.29 16.09 -32.66
C GLU A 186 0.29 17.14 -31.53
N ARG A 187 -0.86 17.32 -30.87
CA ARG A 187 -1.13 18.30 -29.81
C ARG A 187 -1.89 17.63 -28.67
N PHE A 188 -1.19 17.34 -27.57
CA PHE A 188 -1.78 16.83 -26.34
C PHE A 188 -2.30 18.01 -25.48
N VAL A 189 -3.57 17.97 -25.06
CA VAL A 189 -4.20 18.97 -24.20
C VAL A 189 -4.80 18.28 -22.97
N TRP A 190 -5.63 17.27 -23.18
CA TRP A 190 -6.31 16.49 -22.14
C TRP A 190 -5.51 15.29 -21.67
N THR A 191 -4.68 14.69 -22.52
CA THR A 191 -3.84 13.54 -22.13
C THR A 191 -2.92 13.85 -20.93
N PRO A 192 -2.24 15.02 -20.83
CA PRO A 192 -1.43 15.36 -19.67
C PRO A 192 -2.27 15.63 -18.41
N VAL A 193 -3.48 16.17 -18.56
CA VAL A 193 -4.40 16.43 -17.43
C VAL A 193 -4.91 15.11 -16.85
N LEU A 194 -5.38 14.19 -17.70
CA LEU A 194 -5.87 12.88 -17.27
C LEU A 194 -4.73 12.01 -16.69
N ALA A 195 -3.52 12.09 -17.26
CA ALA A 195 -2.34 11.46 -16.69
C ALA A 195 -1.92 12.09 -15.34
N ALA A 196 -2.04 13.40 -15.18
CA ALA A 196 -1.72 14.08 -13.92
C ALA A 196 -2.73 13.75 -12.81
N LEU A 197 -4.02 13.63 -13.15
CA LEU A 197 -5.05 13.11 -12.26
C LEU A 197 -4.78 11.63 -11.89
N LEU A 198 -4.47 10.78 -12.87
CA LEU A 198 -4.09 9.37 -12.65
C LEU A 198 -2.91 9.23 -11.67
N ALA A 199 -1.92 10.12 -11.76
CA ALA A 199 -0.74 10.08 -10.90
C ALA A 199 -1.07 10.33 -9.42
N ILE A 200 -2.06 11.17 -9.13
CA ILE A 200 -2.45 11.51 -7.75
C ILE A 200 -3.59 10.64 -7.19
N VAL A 201 -4.00 9.57 -7.89
CA VAL A 201 -4.93 8.57 -7.34
C VAL A 201 -4.19 7.42 -6.68
N ARG A 202 -3.09 6.92 -7.27
CA ARG A 202 -2.36 5.77 -6.73
C ARG A 202 -0.89 5.73 -7.19
N PRO A 203 0.04 5.14 -6.42
CA PRO A 203 1.44 4.94 -6.82
C PRO A 203 1.62 4.19 -8.15
N GLU A 204 0.80 3.19 -8.45
CA GLU A 204 0.86 2.46 -9.73
C GLU A 204 0.39 3.34 -10.89
N GLY A 205 -0.64 4.17 -10.64
CA GLY A 205 -1.13 5.19 -11.56
C GLY A 205 -0.06 6.23 -11.88
N MET A 206 0.70 6.65 -10.88
CA MET A 206 1.87 7.54 -11.01
C MET A 206 2.95 6.94 -11.91
N VAL A 207 3.39 5.70 -11.66
CA VAL A 207 4.39 5.00 -12.50
C VAL A 207 3.93 4.94 -13.96
N PHE A 208 2.66 4.60 -14.20
CA PHE A 208 2.08 4.53 -15.54
C PHE A 208 1.97 5.92 -16.22
N ALA A 209 1.57 6.95 -15.46
CA ALA A 209 1.44 8.33 -15.93
C ALA A 209 2.79 8.98 -16.29
N LEU A 210 3.83 8.75 -15.48
CA LEU A 210 5.19 9.23 -15.75
C LEU A 210 5.76 8.62 -17.04
N LEU A 211 5.51 7.34 -17.30
CA LEU A 211 5.92 6.71 -18.56
C LEU A 211 5.13 7.27 -19.77
N LEU A 212 3.87 7.67 -19.61
CA LEU A 212 3.08 8.34 -20.65
C LEU A 212 3.64 9.72 -21.04
N VAL A 213 4.31 10.44 -20.14
CA VAL A 213 5.11 11.63 -20.48
C VAL A 213 6.16 11.28 -21.55
N GLY A 214 6.82 10.14 -21.42
CA GLY A 214 7.76 9.60 -22.41
C GLY A 214 7.12 9.35 -23.78
N ALA A 215 5.93 8.73 -23.83
CA ALA A 215 5.19 8.50 -25.08
C ALA A 215 4.78 9.82 -25.78
N MET A 216 4.33 10.82 -25.00
CA MET A 216 3.95 12.12 -25.53
C MET A 216 5.17 12.89 -26.06
N LEU A 217 6.27 12.95 -25.29
CA LEU A 217 7.52 13.59 -25.71
C LEU A 217 8.16 12.89 -26.92
N TRP A 218 8.13 11.56 -27.02
CA TRP A 218 8.58 10.83 -28.21
C TRP A 218 7.75 11.21 -29.44
N THR A 219 6.42 11.27 -29.30
CA THR A 219 5.52 11.67 -30.38
C THR A 219 5.82 13.10 -30.85
N LEU A 220 5.94 14.06 -29.93
CA LEU A 220 6.30 15.46 -30.25
C LEU A 220 7.70 15.60 -30.87
N ARG A 221 8.70 14.84 -30.38
CA ARG A 221 10.05 14.80 -30.96
C ARG A 221 10.05 14.27 -32.39
N GLY A 222 9.25 13.24 -32.67
CA GLY A 222 9.05 12.71 -34.03
C GLY A 222 8.37 13.71 -34.97
N ALA A 223 7.29 14.36 -34.49
CA ALA A 223 6.57 15.40 -35.20
C ALA A 223 7.45 16.62 -35.55
N ARG A 224 8.30 17.06 -34.61
CA ARG A 224 9.27 18.14 -34.81
C ARG A 224 10.37 17.76 -35.81
N ARG A 225 10.93 16.54 -35.73
CA ARG A 225 11.91 16.03 -36.71
C ARG A 225 11.33 15.94 -38.13
N ALA A 226 10.03 15.69 -38.25
CA ALA A 226 9.32 15.67 -39.54
C ALA A 226 8.79 17.05 -39.99
N GLY A 227 9.18 18.15 -39.35
CA GLY A 227 8.82 19.53 -39.74
C GLY A 227 7.34 19.91 -39.54
N ARG A 228 6.52 19.05 -38.92
CA ARG A 228 5.07 19.27 -38.75
C ARG A 228 4.73 20.21 -37.60
N LEU A 229 5.54 20.23 -36.54
CA LEU A 229 5.41 21.21 -35.45
C LEU A 229 6.17 22.50 -35.79
N ARG A 230 5.43 23.58 -36.09
CA ARG A 230 5.96 24.93 -36.32
C ARG A 230 5.56 25.86 -35.17
N GLY A 231 6.56 26.48 -34.53
CA GLY A 231 6.34 27.32 -33.33
C GLY A 231 5.85 26.52 -32.11
N GLY A 232 5.85 27.14 -30.93
CA GLY A 232 5.19 26.63 -29.72
C GLY A 232 5.64 25.27 -29.14
N ALA A 233 6.51 24.51 -29.81
CA ALA A 233 6.83 23.12 -29.46
C ALA A 233 7.41 22.93 -28.05
N TRP A 234 8.06 23.96 -27.49
CA TRP A 234 8.51 23.94 -26.09
C TRP A 234 7.35 24.05 -25.10
N ARG A 235 6.30 24.82 -25.40
CA ARG A 235 5.08 24.92 -24.57
C ARG A 235 4.30 23.60 -24.60
N ALA A 236 4.19 22.99 -25.78
CA ALA A 236 3.59 21.66 -25.93
C ALA A 236 4.36 20.59 -25.12
N ALA A 237 5.69 20.60 -25.19
CA ALA A 237 6.52 19.69 -24.40
C ALA A 237 6.40 19.95 -22.88
N ALA A 238 6.42 21.22 -22.45
CA ALA A 238 6.24 21.60 -21.04
C ALA A 238 4.86 21.17 -20.51
N TRP A 239 3.78 21.34 -21.29
CA TRP A 239 2.46 20.87 -20.90
C TRP A 239 2.40 19.34 -20.72
N THR A 240 3.16 18.57 -21.53
CA THR A 240 3.24 17.11 -21.33
C THR A 240 3.99 16.69 -20.07
N LEU A 241 4.72 17.60 -19.40
CA LEU A 241 5.35 17.33 -18.09
C LEU A 241 4.39 17.48 -16.90
N LEU A 242 3.12 17.87 -17.11
CA LEU A 242 2.16 18.08 -16.02
C LEU A 242 2.08 16.90 -15.01
N PRO A 243 2.09 15.61 -15.42
CA PRO A 243 2.10 14.49 -14.46
C PRO A 243 3.36 14.42 -13.59
N LEU A 244 4.51 14.85 -14.10
CA LEU A 244 5.75 14.93 -13.32
C LEU A 244 5.67 16.08 -12.31
N VAL A 245 5.05 17.20 -12.68
CA VAL A 245 4.85 18.36 -11.79
C VAL A 245 3.85 18.03 -10.67
N THR A 246 2.74 17.34 -10.97
CA THR A 246 1.79 16.93 -9.91
C THR A 246 2.37 15.85 -9.00
N THR A 247 3.15 14.90 -9.55
CA THR A 247 3.92 13.93 -8.74
C THR A 247 4.89 14.62 -7.78
N ALA A 248 5.70 15.57 -8.28
CA ALA A 248 6.62 16.33 -7.44
C ALA A 248 5.89 17.19 -6.39
N GLY A 249 4.73 17.75 -6.74
CA GLY A 249 3.88 18.49 -5.81
C GLY A 249 3.30 17.62 -4.69
N GLN A 250 2.89 16.39 -4.99
CA GLN A 250 2.41 15.42 -3.99
C GLN A 250 3.52 15.04 -3.00
N TYR A 251 4.71 14.72 -3.48
CA TYR A 251 5.85 14.39 -2.62
C TYR A 251 6.37 15.59 -1.81
N LEU A 252 6.32 16.80 -2.38
CA LEU A 252 6.63 18.02 -1.64
C LEU A 252 5.58 18.31 -0.55
N PHE A 253 4.29 18.06 -0.83
CA PHE A 253 3.23 18.15 0.17
C PHE A 253 3.49 17.19 1.35
N TYR A 254 3.85 15.93 1.10
CA TYR A 254 4.22 14.99 2.17
C TYR A 254 5.38 15.52 3.03
N ARG A 255 6.49 15.98 2.42
CA ARG A 255 7.65 16.50 3.17
C ARG A 255 7.33 17.77 3.97
N ILE A 256 6.36 18.58 3.53
CA ILE A 256 5.87 19.75 4.28
C ILE A 256 4.90 19.34 5.40
N ALA A 257 4.07 18.33 5.18
CA ALA A 257 2.99 17.95 6.09
C ALA A 257 3.44 17.04 7.25
N THR A 258 4.32 16.05 6.97
CA THR A 258 4.75 15.03 7.94
C THR A 258 6.26 14.91 8.06
N GLY A 259 7.04 15.82 7.46
CA GLY A 259 8.50 15.76 7.45
C GLY A 259 9.09 14.64 6.59
N THR A 260 8.28 13.75 6.02
CA THR A 260 8.73 12.57 5.26
C THR A 260 8.35 12.65 3.78
N PHE A 261 9.15 12.06 2.90
CA PHE A 261 8.79 11.92 1.47
C PHE A 261 7.95 10.67 1.18
N SER A 262 7.69 9.82 2.18
CA SER A 262 6.87 8.62 2.03
C SER A 262 5.46 8.86 2.54
N ALA A 263 4.50 8.14 1.98
CA ALA A 263 3.17 8.03 2.59
C ALA A 263 3.23 6.96 3.69
N ASN A 264 2.55 7.19 4.81
CA ASN A 264 2.44 6.24 5.94
C ASN A 264 2.11 4.80 5.46
N GLY A 265 1.09 4.67 4.59
CA GLY A 265 0.68 3.39 4.00
C GLY A 265 1.66 2.76 3.00
N VAL A 266 2.77 3.41 2.67
CA VAL A 266 3.92 2.82 1.96
C VAL A 266 5.01 2.37 2.95
N GLN A 267 5.24 3.10 4.04
CA GLN A 267 6.23 2.72 5.06
C GLN A 267 5.88 1.39 5.74
N SER A 268 4.63 1.19 6.14
CA SER A 268 4.15 -0.06 6.76
C SER A 268 3.98 -1.24 5.78
N LYS A 269 3.87 -0.97 4.46
CA LYS A 269 3.59 -1.99 3.45
C LYS A 269 4.76 -2.32 2.52
N SER A 270 5.87 -1.58 2.53
CA SER A 270 7.00 -1.78 1.61
C SER A 270 8.12 -2.65 2.17
N PHE A 271 8.63 -3.59 1.37
CA PHE A 271 9.82 -4.39 1.69
C PHE A 271 11.11 -3.57 1.88
N LEU A 272 11.10 -2.27 1.53
CA LEU A 272 12.20 -1.34 1.83
C LEU A 272 12.26 -0.91 3.30
N THR A 273 11.15 -1.04 4.05
CA THR A 273 10.97 -0.42 5.37
C THR A 273 10.24 -1.32 6.39
N HIS A 274 9.75 -2.49 6.00
CA HIS A 274 8.93 -3.38 6.83
C HIS A 274 9.66 -4.13 7.97
N GLN A 275 10.96 -3.93 8.13
CA GLN A 275 11.83 -4.63 9.08
C GLN A 275 13.00 -3.71 9.50
N PRO A 276 13.64 -3.95 10.67
CA PRO A 276 14.71 -3.09 11.19
C PRO A 276 15.89 -2.86 10.24
N VAL A 277 16.42 -3.92 9.64
CA VAL A 277 17.64 -3.87 8.83
C VAL A 277 17.34 -4.26 7.40
N PHE A 278 17.63 -3.37 6.46
CA PHE A 278 17.42 -3.62 5.03
C PHE A 278 18.49 -4.58 4.46
N TYR A 279 18.11 -5.83 4.21
CA TYR A 279 18.94 -6.79 3.50
C TYR A 279 18.55 -6.90 2.02
N LEU A 280 19.41 -6.38 1.13
CA LEU A 280 19.19 -6.37 -0.32
C LEU A 280 18.91 -7.76 -0.91
N GLY A 281 19.52 -8.82 -0.36
CA GLY A 281 19.28 -10.19 -0.81
C GLY A 281 17.85 -10.67 -0.55
N GLU A 282 17.32 -10.39 0.64
CA GLU A 282 15.95 -10.74 1.02
C GLU A 282 14.94 -9.90 0.25
N PHE A 283 15.17 -8.59 0.14
CA PHE A 283 14.36 -7.70 -0.69
C PHE A 283 14.25 -8.22 -2.13
N VAL A 284 15.36 -8.67 -2.73
CA VAL A 284 15.34 -9.25 -4.08
C VAL A 284 14.54 -10.55 -4.13
N ASP A 285 14.69 -11.48 -3.17
CA ASP A 285 13.91 -12.72 -3.20
C ASP A 285 12.42 -12.50 -2.91
N GLN A 286 12.06 -11.64 -1.95
CA GLN A 286 10.68 -11.23 -1.66
C GLN A 286 10.01 -10.57 -2.87
N VAL A 287 10.70 -9.64 -3.56
CA VAL A 287 10.21 -9.01 -4.80
C VAL A 287 10.10 -10.05 -5.93
N MET A 288 11.05 -10.98 -6.05
CA MET A 288 10.98 -12.04 -7.07
C MET A 288 9.90 -13.08 -6.76
N HIS A 289 9.59 -13.36 -5.49
CA HIS A 289 8.44 -14.16 -5.08
C HIS A 289 7.14 -13.48 -5.55
N ASN A 290 6.97 -12.19 -5.25
CA ASN A 290 5.81 -11.42 -5.68
C ASN A 290 5.68 -11.36 -7.21
N VAL A 291 6.77 -11.13 -7.94
CA VAL A 291 6.78 -11.13 -9.42
C VAL A 291 6.39 -12.51 -9.97
N ARG A 292 6.90 -13.62 -9.40
CA ARG A 292 6.53 -14.99 -9.81
C ARG A 292 5.05 -15.27 -9.54
N GLY A 293 4.53 -14.85 -8.39
CA GLY A 293 3.10 -14.97 -8.06
C GLY A 293 2.22 -14.18 -9.02
N ALA A 294 2.53 -12.90 -9.24
CA ALA A 294 1.82 -12.05 -10.22
C ALA A 294 1.82 -12.65 -11.63
N ILE A 295 2.96 -13.19 -12.09
CA ILE A 295 3.05 -13.93 -13.37
C ILE A 295 2.09 -15.14 -13.37
N GLY A 296 2.01 -15.91 -12.29
CA GLY A 296 1.06 -17.02 -12.15
C GLY A 296 -0.40 -16.59 -12.23
N PHE A 297 -0.78 -15.53 -11.50
CA PHE A 297 -2.14 -14.99 -11.49
C PHE A 297 -2.56 -14.45 -12.85
N PHE A 298 -1.73 -13.61 -13.49
CA PHE A 298 -2.00 -13.13 -14.85
C PHE A 298 -2.04 -14.28 -15.87
N ASN A 299 -1.21 -15.30 -15.72
CA ASN A 299 -1.21 -16.46 -16.63
C ASN A 299 -2.33 -17.48 -16.35
N GLY A 300 -3.15 -17.30 -15.32
CA GLY A 300 -4.26 -18.19 -14.99
C GLY A 300 -3.80 -19.58 -14.54
N THR A 301 -2.72 -19.66 -13.77
CA THR A 301 -2.15 -20.93 -13.25
C THR A 301 -2.22 -20.99 -11.72
N THR A 302 -3.33 -20.51 -11.16
CA THR A 302 -3.53 -20.21 -9.74
C THR A 302 -5.02 -20.28 -9.38
N ASN A 303 -5.37 -20.68 -8.16
CA ASN A 303 -6.76 -20.97 -7.75
C ASN A 303 -7.71 -19.75 -7.68
N GLN A 304 -7.22 -18.52 -7.63
CA GLN A 304 -8.04 -17.30 -7.46
C GLN A 304 -8.90 -16.89 -8.69
N ASP A 305 -9.06 -17.74 -9.72
CA ASP A 305 -9.89 -17.48 -10.92
C ASP A 305 -9.66 -16.10 -11.60
N PHE A 306 -8.44 -15.56 -11.46
CA PHE A 306 -8.10 -14.18 -11.85
C PHE A 306 -7.98 -13.99 -13.37
N ALA A 307 -7.51 -15.04 -14.07
CA ALA A 307 -7.39 -15.10 -15.52
C ALA A 307 -7.49 -16.56 -16.00
N PHE A 308 -7.75 -16.77 -17.30
CA PHE A 308 -7.77 -18.11 -17.89
C PHE A 308 -6.35 -18.64 -18.18
N PRO A 309 -6.12 -19.96 -18.23
CA PRO A 309 -4.81 -20.54 -18.48
C PRO A 309 -4.15 -20.06 -19.78
N GLY A 310 -2.93 -19.54 -19.68
CA GLY A 310 -2.15 -19.00 -20.80
C GLY A 310 -2.47 -17.55 -21.17
N ALA A 311 -3.33 -16.85 -20.41
CA ALA A 311 -3.75 -15.47 -20.72
C ALA A 311 -2.57 -14.49 -20.90
N LEU A 312 -1.50 -14.63 -20.11
CA LEU A 312 -0.34 -13.75 -20.18
C LEU A 312 0.45 -13.93 -21.50
N ALA A 313 0.54 -15.15 -22.02
CA ALA A 313 1.12 -15.41 -23.33
C ALA A 313 0.27 -14.78 -24.46
N VAL A 314 -1.06 -14.83 -24.35
CA VAL A 314 -1.98 -14.20 -25.31
C VAL A 314 -1.89 -12.67 -25.23
N PHE A 315 -1.80 -12.08 -24.04
CA PHE A 315 -1.53 -10.67 -23.81
C PHE A 315 -0.23 -10.20 -24.48
N LEU A 316 0.89 -10.90 -24.24
CA LEU A 316 2.19 -10.58 -24.83
C LEU A 316 2.18 -10.68 -26.36
N LEU A 317 1.51 -11.70 -26.91
CA LEU A 317 1.31 -11.84 -28.36
C LEU A 317 0.48 -10.69 -28.94
N GLY A 318 -0.56 -10.24 -28.24
CA GLY A 318 -1.36 -9.08 -28.64
C GLY A 318 -0.54 -7.79 -28.69
N LEU A 319 0.27 -7.56 -27.66
CA LEU A 319 1.20 -6.42 -27.59
C LEU A 319 2.24 -6.47 -28.71
N ALA A 320 2.88 -7.62 -28.93
CA ALA A 320 3.86 -7.82 -30.00
C ALA A 320 3.24 -7.61 -31.40
N TYR A 321 2.04 -8.14 -31.64
CA TYR A 321 1.29 -7.96 -32.89
C TYR A 321 1.02 -6.48 -33.17
N LEU A 322 0.60 -5.71 -32.16
CA LEU A 322 0.38 -4.27 -32.31
C LEU A 322 1.69 -3.51 -32.54
N LEU A 323 2.78 -3.83 -31.83
CA LEU A 323 4.09 -3.21 -32.03
C LEU A 323 4.67 -3.47 -33.43
N ALA A 324 4.42 -4.64 -33.99
CA ALA A 324 4.81 -5.01 -35.35
C ALA A 324 3.95 -4.27 -36.41
N THR A 325 2.63 -4.41 -36.32
CA THR A 325 1.70 -3.98 -37.38
C THR A 325 1.27 -2.51 -37.29
N ARG A 326 1.12 -1.97 -36.08
CA ARG A 326 0.65 -0.60 -35.84
C ARG A 326 1.82 0.34 -35.54
N ARG A 327 2.78 0.43 -36.48
CA ARG A 327 3.98 1.28 -36.38
C ARG A 327 3.67 2.70 -35.89
N THR A 328 2.55 3.27 -36.36
CA THR A 328 1.97 4.54 -35.90
C THR A 328 1.89 4.61 -34.36
N TRP A 329 1.24 3.64 -33.71
CA TRP A 329 0.96 3.65 -32.27
C TRP A 329 2.14 3.23 -31.37
N ARG A 330 3.33 2.96 -31.92
CA ARG A 330 4.50 2.46 -31.17
C ARG A 330 4.85 3.22 -29.87
N PRO A 331 4.85 4.56 -29.79
CA PRO A 331 5.18 5.25 -28.54
C PRO A 331 4.23 4.89 -27.39
N LEU A 332 2.92 4.79 -27.70
CA LEU A 332 1.90 4.38 -26.73
C LEU A 332 2.03 2.90 -26.37
N LEU A 333 2.26 2.03 -27.36
CA LEU A 333 2.34 0.59 -27.16
C LEU A 333 3.58 0.16 -26.35
N VAL A 334 4.74 0.81 -26.57
CA VAL A 334 5.94 0.58 -25.76
C VAL A 334 5.69 0.99 -24.31
N VAL A 335 5.03 2.13 -24.08
CA VAL A 335 4.68 2.60 -22.74
C VAL A 335 3.57 1.77 -22.08
N ILE A 336 2.63 1.20 -22.85
CA ILE A 336 1.68 0.22 -22.33
C ILE A 336 2.41 -1.03 -21.80
N GLY A 337 3.40 -1.54 -22.54
CA GLY A 337 4.20 -2.70 -22.10
C GLY A 337 5.10 -2.40 -20.90
N LEU A 338 5.91 -1.34 -20.99
CA LEU A 338 6.80 -0.90 -19.92
C LEU A 338 6.04 -0.41 -18.68
N GLY A 339 4.87 0.21 -18.87
CA GLY A 339 3.99 0.67 -17.80
C GLY A 339 3.35 -0.49 -17.07
N PHE A 340 2.82 -1.50 -17.78
CA PHE A 340 2.28 -2.70 -17.14
C PHE A 340 3.38 -3.47 -16.38
N ALA A 341 4.58 -3.61 -16.96
CA ALA A 341 5.73 -4.20 -16.26
C ALA A 341 6.18 -3.35 -15.05
N GLY A 342 6.18 -2.02 -15.17
CA GLY A 342 6.50 -1.09 -14.09
C GLY A 342 5.49 -1.15 -12.93
N VAL A 343 4.20 -1.33 -13.23
CA VAL A 343 3.16 -1.60 -12.22
C VAL A 343 3.42 -2.94 -11.53
N VAL A 344 3.70 -4.02 -12.27
CA VAL A 344 4.02 -5.33 -11.68
C VAL A 344 5.23 -5.24 -10.75
N LEU A 345 6.31 -4.57 -11.17
CA LEU A 345 7.50 -4.37 -10.33
C LEU A 345 7.20 -3.48 -9.11
N SER A 346 6.47 -2.37 -9.29
CA SER A 346 6.17 -1.41 -8.22
C SER A 346 5.18 -1.93 -7.18
N VAL A 347 4.27 -2.83 -7.54
CA VAL A 347 3.41 -3.53 -6.56
C VAL A 347 4.19 -4.64 -5.88
N SER A 348 5.10 -5.31 -6.59
CA SER A 348 5.89 -6.43 -6.03
C SER A 348 6.86 -6.03 -4.92
N THR A 349 7.14 -4.74 -4.70
CA THR A 349 7.88 -4.24 -3.52
C THR A 349 7.02 -4.11 -2.26
N LEU A 350 5.75 -4.55 -2.28
CA LEU A 350 4.86 -4.50 -1.13
C LEU A 350 4.65 -5.89 -0.49
N ASN A 351 4.65 -5.94 0.84
CA ASN A 351 4.28 -7.14 1.60
C ASN A 351 2.82 -7.59 1.35
N THR A 352 1.94 -6.66 0.97
CA THR A 352 0.53 -6.94 0.65
C THR A 352 0.24 -7.17 -0.85
N ALA A 353 1.25 -7.25 -1.71
CA ALA A 353 1.12 -7.29 -3.18
C ALA A 353 0.13 -8.33 -3.74
N LEU A 354 0.10 -9.52 -3.12
CA LEU A 354 -0.64 -10.70 -3.61
C LEU A 354 -1.82 -11.11 -2.71
N ILE A 355 -2.12 -10.33 -1.66
CA ILE A 355 -3.30 -10.52 -0.80
C ILE A 355 -4.39 -9.49 -1.16
N HIS A 356 -5.50 -9.52 -0.40
CA HIS A 356 -6.68 -8.67 -0.63
C HIS A 356 -7.11 -8.69 -2.10
N GLU A 357 -7.22 -9.92 -2.63
CA GLU A 357 -7.65 -10.26 -3.98
C GLU A 357 -6.98 -9.46 -5.10
N LEU A 358 -5.67 -9.24 -5.00
CA LEU A 358 -4.86 -8.63 -6.07
C LEU A 358 -5.35 -7.23 -6.47
N ARG A 359 -6.05 -6.54 -5.56
CA ARG A 359 -6.71 -5.23 -5.77
C ARG A 359 -5.82 -4.16 -6.40
N TYR A 360 -4.51 -4.21 -6.12
CA TYR A 360 -3.49 -3.32 -6.69
C TYR A 360 -3.39 -3.43 -8.24
N PHE A 361 -3.73 -4.58 -8.81
CA PHE A 361 -3.70 -4.85 -10.25
C PHE A 361 -5.03 -4.58 -10.96
N HIS A 362 -6.16 -4.55 -10.24
CA HIS A 362 -7.50 -4.38 -10.82
C HIS A 362 -7.64 -3.16 -11.75
N PRO A 363 -7.09 -1.96 -11.45
CA PRO A 363 -7.19 -0.81 -12.35
C PRO A 363 -6.62 -1.02 -13.76
N PHE A 364 -5.70 -1.98 -13.92
CA PHE A 364 -5.00 -2.26 -15.18
C PHE A 364 -5.58 -3.46 -15.95
N MET A 365 -6.52 -4.20 -15.34
CA MET A 365 -7.23 -5.30 -16.01
C MET A 365 -7.97 -4.93 -17.31
N PRO A 366 -8.53 -3.72 -17.50
CA PRO A 366 -9.15 -3.34 -18.79
C PRO A 366 -8.14 -3.27 -19.94
N LEU A 367 -6.90 -2.86 -19.64
CA LEU A 367 -5.78 -2.85 -20.58
C LEU A 367 -5.27 -4.27 -20.85
N TYR A 368 -5.22 -5.10 -19.81
CA TYR A 368 -4.87 -6.53 -19.89
C TYR A 368 -5.82 -7.29 -20.81
N LEU A 369 -7.12 -7.21 -20.55
CA LEU A 369 -8.18 -7.85 -21.35
C LEU A 369 -8.21 -7.33 -22.79
N LEU A 370 -8.01 -6.03 -23.02
CA LEU A 370 -7.89 -5.47 -24.37
C LEU A 370 -6.73 -6.09 -25.17
N LEU A 371 -5.56 -6.25 -24.55
CA LEU A 371 -4.41 -6.86 -25.21
C LEU A 371 -4.58 -8.36 -25.43
N ILE A 372 -5.27 -9.09 -24.53
CA ILE A 372 -5.71 -10.47 -24.78
C ILE A 372 -6.57 -10.57 -26.03
N VAL A 373 -7.56 -9.69 -26.20
CA VAL A 373 -8.41 -9.68 -27.41
C VAL A 373 -7.59 -9.35 -28.67
N CYS A 374 -6.56 -8.51 -28.54
CA CYS A 374 -5.59 -8.27 -29.62
C CYS A 374 -4.72 -9.50 -29.93
N GLY A 375 -4.40 -10.32 -28.93
CA GLY A 375 -3.70 -11.60 -29.07
C GLY A 375 -4.54 -12.67 -29.76
N ALA A 376 -5.79 -12.85 -29.36
CA ALA A 376 -6.74 -13.71 -30.06
C ALA A 376 -6.96 -13.26 -31.52
N TYR A 377 -6.98 -11.94 -31.77
CA TYR A 377 -7.00 -11.38 -33.11
C TYR A 377 -5.72 -11.67 -33.90
N ALA A 378 -4.54 -11.64 -33.27
CA ALA A 378 -3.28 -12.03 -33.89
C ALA A 378 -3.24 -13.53 -34.25
N LEU A 379 -3.63 -14.41 -33.32
CA LEU A 379 -3.74 -15.85 -33.55
C LEU A 379 -4.68 -16.17 -34.72
N SER A 380 -5.86 -15.53 -34.76
CA SER A 380 -6.83 -15.83 -35.82
C SER A 380 -6.30 -15.50 -37.23
N ARG A 381 -5.37 -14.54 -37.37
CA ARG A 381 -4.77 -14.15 -38.65
C ARG A 381 -3.82 -15.20 -39.26
N VAL A 382 -3.40 -16.21 -38.48
CA VAL A 382 -2.63 -17.38 -38.97
C VAL A 382 -3.45 -18.21 -39.96
N ALA A 383 -4.78 -18.26 -39.81
CA ALA A 383 -5.65 -18.97 -40.74
C ALA A 383 -5.65 -18.29 -42.13
N ARG A 384 -5.59 -19.10 -43.20
CA ARG A 384 -5.49 -18.61 -44.60
C ARG A 384 -6.72 -17.81 -45.05
N ASN A 385 -7.93 -18.31 -44.79
CA ASN A 385 -9.17 -17.80 -45.37
C ASN A 385 -10.01 -17.00 -44.35
N GLU A 386 -10.61 -15.88 -44.74
CA GLU A 386 -11.27 -14.94 -43.81
C GLU A 386 -12.44 -15.56 -43.02
N ARG A 387 -13.16 -16.55 -43.58
CA ARG A 387 -14.17 -17.33 -42.84
C ARG A 387 -13.55 -18.04 -41.64
N SER A 388 -12.43 -18.74 -41.84
CA SER A 388 -11.71 -19.46 -40.78
C SER A 388 -11.11 -18.51 -39.74
N ARG A 389 -10.59 -17.35 -40.18
CA ARG A 389 -10.12 -16.29 -39.27
C ARG A 389 -11.24 -15.77 -38.38
N ARG A 390 -12.40 -15.44 -38.97
CA ARG A 390 -13.56 -14.94 -38.22
C ARG A 390 -14.10 -15.99 -37.24
N ILE A 391 -14.21 -17.25 -37.66
CA ILE A 391 -14.64 -18.35 -36.77
C ILE A 391 -13.64 -18.51 -35.63
N GLY A 392 -12.35 -18.73 -35.91
CA GLY A 392 -11.33 -18.95 -34.88
C GLY A 392 -11.22 -17.80 -33.87
N LEU A 393 -11.36 -16.55 -34.32
CA LEU A 393 -11.43 -15.38 -33.45
C LEU A 393 -12.62 -15.45 -32.48
N HIS A 394 -13.83 -15.69 -32.99
CA HIS A 394 -15.02 -15.75 -32.16
C HIS A 394 -15.00 -16.98 -31.24
N THR A 395 -14.53 -18.15 -31.70
CA THR A 395 -14.37 -19.35 -30.86
C THR A 395 -13.40 -19.11 -29.70
N ALA A 396 -12.22 -18.56 -29.96
CA ALA A 396 -11.24 -18.27 -28.91
C ALA A 396 -11.80 -17.27 -27.87
N LEU A 397 -12.51 -16.23 -28.32
CA LEU A 397 -13.09 -15.22 -27.44
C LEU A 397 -14.36 -15.68 -26.71
N VAL A 398 -15.10 -16.66 -27.25
CA VAL A 398 -16.16 -17.37 -26.53
C VAL A 398 -15.57 -18.24 -25.41
N VAL A 399 -14.43 -18.92 -25.63
CA VAL A 399 -13.76 -19.67 -24.55
C VAL A 399 -13.32 -18.72 -23.42
N VAL A 400 -12.67 -17.60 -23.75
CA VAL A 400 -12.29 -16.58 -22.75
C VAL A 400 -13.51 -16.02 -22.00
N LEU A 401 -14.61 -15.74 -22.73
CA LEU A 401 -15.87 -15.30 -22.13
C LEU A 401 -16.46 -16.35 -21.18
N LEU A 402 -16.42 -17.64 -21.53
CA LEU A 402 -16.94 -18.72 -20.66
C LEU A 402 -16.15 -18.82 -19.36
N PHE A 403 -14.81 -18.72 -19.38
CA PHE A 403 -14.01 -18.62 -18.15
C PHE A 403 -14.44 -17.44 -17.29
N SER A 404 -14.61 -16.24 -17.87
CA SER A 404 -15.07 -15.06 -17.12
C SER A 404 -16.48 -15.24 -16.53
N LEU A 405 -17.42 -15.83 -17.28
CA LEU A 405 -18.80 -16.05 -16.83
C LEU A 405 -18.92 -17.14 -15.75
N VAL A 406 -18.03 -18.14 -15.73
CA VAL A 406 -17.97 -19.16 -14.67
C VAL A 406 -17.38 -18.58 -13.38
N ALA A 407 -16.35 -17.74 -13.49
CA ALA A 407 -15.75 -17.05 -12.33
C ALA A 407 -16.65 -15.95 -11.74
N LEU A 408 -17.46 -15.27 -12.56
CA LEU A 408 -18.22 -14.08 -12.15
C LEU A 408 -19.12 -14.29 -10.91
N PRO A 409 -19.89 -15.39 -10.75
CA PRO A 409 -20.64 -15.66 -9.51
C PRO A 409 -19.75 -15.93 -8.29
N VAL A 410 -18.58 -16.57 -8.49
CA VAL A 410 -17.62 -16.85 -7.41
C VAL A 410 -17.08 -15.54 -6.83
N TRP A 411 -16.75 -14.58 -7.70
CA TRP A 411 -16.32 -13.24 -7.30
C TRP A 411 -17.42 -12.43 -6.58
N GLY A 412 -18.69 -12.62 -6.93
CA GLY A 412 -19.82 -12.02 -6.19
C GLY A 412 -20.01 -12.65 -4.80
N VAL A 413 -19.98 -13.98 -4.72
CA VAL A 413 -20.00 -14.72 -3.43
C VAL A 413 -18.81 -14.36 -2.55
N ARG A 414 -17.63 -14.12 -3.15
CA ARG A 414 -16.44 -13.64 -2.46
C ARG A 414 -16.67 -12.26 -1.84
N LEU A 415 -17.16 -11.27 -2.61
CA LEU A 415 -17.49 -9.93 -2.10
C LEU A 415 -18.35 -9.99 -0.83
N GLY A 416 -19.49 -10.70 -0.89
CA GLY A 416 -20.42 -10.81 0.23
C GLY A 416 -19.85 -11.55 1.45
N ARG A 417 -19.03 -12.59 1.24
CA ARG A 417 -18.31 -13.28 2.34
C ARG A 417 -17.33 -12.35 3.04
N GLU A 418 -16.57 -11.57 2.27
CA GLU A 418 -15.51 -10.70 2.80
C GLU A 418 -16.10 -9.50 3.52
N ALA A 419 -17.15 -8.89 2.98
CA ALA A 419 -17.90 -7.84 3.67
C ALA A 419 -18.59 -8.37 4.94
N ALA A 420 -19.15 -9.58 4.92
CA ALA A 420 -19.64 -10.23 6.14
C ALA A 420 -18.52 -10.57 7.15
N THR A 421 -17.27 -10.72 6.68
CA THR A 421 -16.09 -10.90 7.55
C THR A 421 -15.78 -9.60 8.28
N ILE A 422 -15.60 -8.49 7.55
CA ILE A 422 -15.35 -7.14 8.10
C ILE A 422 -16.53 -6.65 8.96
N ARG A 423 -17.76 -7.08 8.67
CA ARG A 423 -18.92 -6.87 9.54
C ARG A 423 -18.74 -7.55 10.90
N ASP A 424 -18.40 -8.84 10.90
CA ASP A 424 -18.27 -9.64 12.13
C ASP A 424 -17.09 -9.18 13.02
N THR A 425 -16.08 -8.56 12.42
CA THR A 425 -14.93 -7.95 13.10
C THR A 425 -15.11 -6.44 13.25
N ASP A 426 -14.59 -5.65 12.33
CA ASP A 426 -14.11 -4.30 12.60
C ASP A 426 -15.26 -3.29 12.70
N VAL A 427 -16.34 -3.53 11.95
CA VAL A 427 -17.61 -2.79 12.10
C VAL A 427 -18.28 -3.11 13.43
N SER A 428 -18.29 -4.38 13.86
CA SER A 428 -18.88 -4.81 15.14
C SER A 428 -18.06 -4.32 16.34
N VAL A 429 -16.73 -4.32 16.22
CA VAL A 429 -15.79 -3.78 17.21
C VAL A 429 -16.00 -2.27 17.35
N GLY A 430 -16.01 -1.50 16.26
CA GLY A 430 -16.30 -0.07 16.29
C GLY A 430 -17.68 0.24 16.90
N ALA A 431 -18.73 -0.42 16.42
CA ALA A 431 -20.09 -0.22 16.95
C ALA A 431 -20.22 -0.58 18.44
N TRP A 432 -19.48 -1.58 18.93
CA TRP A 432 -19.41 -1.90 20.36
C TRP A 432 -18.65 -0.83 21.14
N ILE A 433 -17.49 -0.39 20.64
CA ILE A 433 -16.68 0.69 21.23
C ILE A 433 -17.52 1.94 21.46
N ARG A 434 -18.27 2.38 20.43
CA ARG A 434 -19.18 3.54 20.49
C ARG A 434 -20.21 3.45 21.63
N GLY A 435 -20.68 2.23 21.94
CA GLY A 435 -21.72 1.97 22.93
C GLY A 435 -21.25 1.55 24.32
N ASN A 436 -19.96 1.19 24.50
CA ASN A 436 -19.47 0.56 25.74
C ASN A 436 -18.22 1.21 26.34
N LEU A 437 -17.44 1.97 25.57
CA LEU A 437 -16.28 2.73 26.09
C LEU A 437 -16.68 4.19 26.39
N PRO A 438 -15.97 4.89 27.30
CA PRO A 438 -16.14 6.32 27.53
C PRO A 438 -16.07 7.14 26.24
N ALA A 439 -16.69 8.32 26.21
CA ALA A 439 -16.76 9.17 25.01
C ALA A 439 -15.43 9.89 24.70
N ASP A 440 -14.63 10.07 25.74
CA ASP A 440 -13.30 10.68 25.80
C ASP A 440 -12.16 9.66 25.66
N ALA A 441 -12.45 8.35 25.67
CA ALA A 441 -11.43 7.31 25.66
C ALA A 441 -10.65 7.22 24.34
N VAL A 442 -9.34 7.04 24.44
CA VAL A 442 -8.44 6.81 23.30
C VAL A 442 -8.28 5.30 23.06
N VAL A 443 -8.37 4.84 21.80
CA VAL A 443 -8.29 3.43 21.43
C VAL A 443 -7.11 3.13 20.50
N GLY A 444 -6.17 2.31 20.95
CA GLY A 444 -5.11 1.74 20.12
C GLY A 444 -5.66 0.64 19.20
N VAL A 445 -5.45 0.71 17.90
CA VAL A 445 -6.07 -0.19 16.91
C VAL A 445 -5.05 -0.79 15.95
N LYS A 446 -5.34 -1.97 15.39
CA LYS A 446 -4.59 -2.52 14.22
C LYS A 446 -5.29 -2.19 12.91
N ASP A 447 -6.53 -2.63 12.75
CA ASP A 447 -7.37 -2.28 11.59
C ASP A 447 -8.12 -0.99 11.92
N VAL A 448 -7.64 0.12 11.36
CA VAL A 448 -7.95 1.49 11.80
C VAL A 448 -9.24 2.05 11.16
N GLY A 449 -9.65 1.54 9.99
CA GLY A 449 -10.69 2.14 9.17
C GLY A 449 -12.08 2.08 9.82
N ALA A 450 -12.65 0.88 9.91
CA ALA A 450 -14.00 0.66 10.42
C ALA A 450 -14.08 0.97 11.92
N ILE A 451 -13.00 0.74 12.68
CA ILE A 451 -12.97 1.04 14.11
C ILE A 451 -13.00 2.55 14.36
N ALA A 452 -12.35 3.39 13.54
CA ALA A 452 -12.52 4.85 13.62
C ALA A 452 -13.96 5.25 13.24
N TYR A 453 -14.36 4.88 12.01
CA TYR A 453 -15.61 5.32 11.38
C TYR A 453 -16.89 4.89 12.15
N PHE A 454 -16.86 3.70 12.77
CA PHE A 454 -17.95 3.21 13.61
C PHE A 454 -17.70 3.35 15.12
N GLY A 455 -16.50 3.74 15.56
CA GLY A 455 -16.13 3.87 16.97
C GLY A 455 -16.53 5.19 17.61
N ASP A 456 -16.42 6.33 16.90
CA ASP A 456 -16.67 7.67 17.48
C ASP A 456 -15.87 7.91 18.77
N ARG A 457 -14.58 7.56 18.72
CA ARG A 457 -13.53 7.84 19.72
C ARG A 457 -12.23 8.15 18.98
N LYS A 458 -11.29 8.81 19.64
CA LYS A 458 -9.94 9.01 19.10
C LYS A 458 -9.22 7.66 18.98
N VAL A 459 -8.66 7.37 17.80
CA VAL A 459 -7.87 6.15 17.57
C VAL A 459 -6.39 6.43 17.34
N VAL A 460 -5.55 5.53 17.84
CA VAL A 460 -4.11 5.49 17.63
C VAL A 460 -3.76 4.23 16.84
N ASP A 461 -3.26 4.42 15.63
CA ASP A 461 -3.00 3.31 14.71
C ASP A 461 -1.66 2.64 15.01
N THR A 462 -1.71 1.43 15.55
CA THR A 462 -0.52 0.64 15.93
C THR A 462 0.21 0.01 14.75
N ILE A 463 -0.34 0.08 13.53
CA ILE A 463 0.35 -0.24 12.26
C ILE A 463 0.89 1.04 11.60
N GLY A 464 0.38 2.21 12.00
CA GLY A 464 0.81 3.52 11.53
C GLY A 464 0.42 3.85 10.10
N LEU A 465 -0.75 3.39 9.61
CA LEU A 465 -1.35 3.89 8.36
C LEU A 465 -1.85 5.33 8.54
N ALA A 466 -2.57 5.59 9.63
CA ALA A 466 -3.13 6.90 9.97
C ALA A 466 -2.19 7.73 10.87
N THR A 467 -1.73 7.16 11.99
CA THR A 467 -0.87 7.88 12.95
C THR A 467 0.57 7.95 12.43
N ASN A 468 1.09 9.17 12.31
CA ASN A 468 2.47 9.42 11.84
C ASN A 468 3.51 8.81 12.81
N GLY A 469 4.65 8.35 12.28
CA GLY A 469 5.76 7.78 13.06
C GLY A 469 5.55 6.33 13.50
N LEU A 470 4.34 5.93 13.91
CA LEU A 470 4.08 4.58 14.45
C LEU A 470 4.34 3.42 13.47
N ALA A 471 4.36 3.67 12.15
CA ALA A 471 4.72 2.65 11.16
C ALA A 471 6.18 2.18 11.32
N GLU A 472 7.10 3.10 11.63
CA GLU A 472 8.52 2.79 11.79
C GLU A 472 8.80 2.11 13.12
N ALA A 473 8.10 2.53 14.18
CA ALA A 473 8.08 1.86 15.47
C ALA A 473 7.52 0.43 15.37
N SER A 474 6.37 0.24 14.71
CA SER A 474 5.76 -1.08 14.52
C SER A 474 6.59 -2.02 13.61
N ASN A 475 7.29 -1.48 12.62
CA ASN A 475 8.18 -2.27 11.76
C ASN A 475 9.48 -2.66 12.49
N ASN A 476 9.80 -2.00 13.60
CA ASN A 476 10.93 -2.35 14.47
C ASN A 476 10.59 -3.32 15.59
N GLY A 477 9.31 -3.69 15.78
CA GLY A 477 8.88 -4.69 16.75
C GLY A 477 8.02 -4.14 17.88
N THR A 478 7.87 -4.92 18.96
CA THR A 478 6.96 -4.58 20.06
C THR A 478 7.57 -3.62 21.07
N GLY A 479 8.91 -3.64 21.22
CA GLY A 479 9.62 -2.71 22.11
C GLY A 479 9.51 -1.28 21.60
N SER A 480 9.89 -1.03 20.34
CA SER A 480 9.82 0.29 19.72
C SER A 480 8.39 0.81 19.60
N LEU A 481 7.40 -0.05 19.33
CA LEU A 481 5.99 0.34 19.38
C LEU A 481 5.55 0.75 20.79
N TYR A 482 5.96 0.03 21.84
CA TYR A 482 5.67 0.42 23.23
C TYR A 482 6.31 1.77 23.57
N GLU A 483 7.59 1.99 23.25
CA GLU A 483 8.30 3.25 23.49
C GLU A 483 7.60 4.43 22.80
N ALA A 484 7.22 4.26 21.53
CA ALA A 484 6.49 5.28 20.79
C ALA A 484 5.07 5.54 21.35
N LEU A 485 4.40 4.53 21.91
CA LEU A 485 3.04 4.66 22.48
C LEU A 485 3.04 5.28 23.88
N TRP A 486 3.93 4.89 24.80
CA TRP A 486 3.89 5.41 26.16
C TRP A 486 4.40 6.85 26.25
N ARG A 487 5.29 7.25 25.34
CA ARG A 487 5.80 8.64 25.20
C ARG A 487 4.86 9.60 24.46
N LEU A 488 3.69 9.13 23.98
CA LEU A 488 2.62 10.03 23.55
C LEU A 488 2.20 10.96 24.71
N PRO A 489 1.67 12.17 24.41
CA PRO A 489 0.97 12.98 25.39
C PRO A 489 -0.06 12.15 26.17
N GLU A 490 -0.27 12.46 27.45
CA GLU A 490 -1.18 11.67 28.30
C GLU A 490 -2.63 11.66 27.78
N GLU A 491 -3.04 12.74 27.10
CA GLU A 491 -4.31 12.90 26.38
C GLU A 491 -4.41 12.15 25.03
N ASP A 492 -3.28 11.67 24.50
CA ASP A 492 -3.18 10.90 23.25
C ASP A 492 -2.84 9.42 23.50
N ARG A 493 -2.57 9.03 24.75
CA ARG A 493 -2.14 7.67 25.10
C ARG A 493 -3.35 6.73 25.19
N PRO A 494 -3.37 5.57 24.52
CA PRO A 494 -4.53 4.68 24.54
C PRO A 494 -4.98 4.19 25.93
N ASP A 495 -6.25 4.39 26.26
CA ASP A 495 -6.94 3.79 27.42
C ASP A 495 -7.32 2.33 27.16
N TYR A 496 -7.59 2.00 25.90
CA TYR A 496 -8.00 0.68 25.44
C TYR A 496 -7.27 0.29 24.16
N PHE A 497 -7.19 -1.01 23.88
CA PHE A 497 -6.65 -1.54 22.62
C PHE A 497 -7.63 -2.51 21.98
N ALA A 498 -7.99 -2.27 20.71
CA ALA A 498 -8.81 -3.16 19.89
C ALA A 498 -7.94 -3.79 18.79
N VAL A 499 -7.40 -4.98 19.09
CA VAL A 499 -6.28 -5.57 18.34
C VAL A 499 -6.44 -7.08 18.15
N TYR A 500 -5.65 -7.66 17.26
CA TYR A 500 -5.67 -9.07 16.88
C TYR A 500 -4.26 -9.64 16.71
N GLU A 501 -4.20 -10.97 16.56
CA GLU A 501 -3.02 -11.73 16.13
C GLU A 501 -3.42 -12.75 15.05
N PRO A 502 -2.52 -13.12 14.12
CA PRO A 502 -1.09 -12.76 14.03
C PRO A 502 -0.85 -11.41 13.32
N ARG A 503 0.39 -11.18 12.82
CA ARG A 503 0.78 -10.06 11.93
C ARG A 503 -0.24 -9.87 10.78
N PRO A 504 -0.50 -8.65 10.26
CA PRO A 504 0.39 -7.48 10.20
C PRO A 504 0.56 -6.67 11.50
N GLY A 505 1.46 -5.69 11.43
CA GLY A 505 1.91 -4.88 12.58
C GLY A 505 2.86 -5.65 13.49
N ALA A 506 3.25 -5.00 14.59
CA ALA A 506 3.97 -5.66 15.68
C ALA A 506 3.09 -6.75 16.33
N PRO A 507 3.70 -7.79 16.94
CA PRO A 507 3.02 -8.65 17.88
C PRO A 507 2.42 -7.86 19.04
N MET A 508 1.23 -8.24 19.48
CA MET A 508 0.53 -7.68 20.64
C MET A 508 0.76 -8.52 21.90
N GLN A 509 1.07 -9.82 21.75
CA GLN A 509 1.30 -10.71 22.89
C GLN A 509 2.33 -10.19 23.91
N PRO A 510 3.48 -9.57 23.53
CA PRO A 510 4.42 -9.04 24.53
C PRO A 510 3.87 -7.85 25.36
N LEU A 511 2.88 -7.10 24.84
CA LEU A 511 2.18 -6.07 25.63
C LEU A 511 1.24 -6.71 26.67
N ILE A 512 0.65 -7.87 26.36
CA ILE A 512 -0.13 -8.67 27.32
C ILE A 512 0.81 -9.29 28.36
N ASP A 513 1.92 -9.89 27.94
CA ASP A 513 2.88 -10.55 28.83
C ASP A 513 3.60 -9.57 29.78
N ALA A 514 3.85 -8.34 29.33
CA ALA A 514 4.32 -7.25 30.19
C ALA A 514 3.22 -6.69 31.13
N GLY A 515 1.95 -6.98 30.87
CA GLY A 515 0.81 -6.45 31.62
C GLY A 515 0.49 -4.98 31.31
N VAL A 516 0.89 -4.51 30.12
CA VAL A 516 0.45 -3.23 29.53
C VAL A 516 -0.97 -3.36 28.98
N LEU A 517 -1.36 -4.54 28.51
CA LEU A 517 -2.75 -4.91 28.24
C LEU A 517 -3.29 -5.78 29.39
N GLY A 518 -4.48 -5.44 29.89
CA GLY A 518 -5.18 -6.22 30.91
C GLY A 518 -5.87 -7.47 30.37
N ALA A 519 -6.85 -8.00 31.10
CA ALA A 519 -7.73 -9.05 30.58
C ALA A 519 -8.68 -8.46 29.51
N PRO A 520 -8.98 -9.18 28.42
CA PRO A 520 -9.86 -8.68 27.37
C PRO A 520 -11.30 -8.53 27.90
N ILE A 521 -11.87 -7.34 27.71
CA ILE A 521 -13.24 -6.99 28.11
C ILE A 521 -14.28 -7.32 27.03
N ALA A 522 -13.85 -7.50 25.78
CA ALA A 522 -14.68 -8.01 24.69
C ALA A 522 -13.86 -8.85 23.69
N VAL A 523 -14.52 -9.80 23.02
CA VAL A 523 -13.91 -10.71 22.03
C VAL A 523 -14.87 -10.89 20.85
N PHE A 524 -14.39 -10.62 19.64
CA PHE A 524 -15.14 -10.65 18.38
C PHE A 524 -14.60 -11.76 17.48
N PRO A 525 -15.08 -13.01 17.63
CA PRO A 525 -14.64 -14.13 16.81
C PRO A 525 -15.19 -14.05 15.39
N VAL A 526 -14.32 -14.18 14.38
CA VAL A 526 -14.71 -14.19 12.97
C VAL A 526 -15.64 -15.36 12.68
N ARG A 527 -16.94 -15.11 12.50
CA ARG A 527 -17.94 -16.15 12.21
C ARG A 527 -18.07 -16.43 10.71
N ALA A 528 -17.75 -15.47 9.86
CA ALA A 528 -17.63 -15.67 8.43
C ALA A 528 -16.73 -16.88 8.09
N PRO A 529 -17.24 -17.85 7.28
CA PRO A 529 -16.50 -19.06 6.94
C PRO A 529 -15.36 -18.76 5.98
N PHE A 530 -14.33 -19.61 6.01
CA PHE A 530 -13.28 -19.64 5.00
C PHE A 530 -13.86 -19.87 3.59
N ASP A 531 -13.13 -19.47 2.56
CA ASP A 531 -13.37 -19.90 1.19
C ASP A 531 -12.85 -21.33 0.92
N LEU A 532 -12.99 -21.81 -0.32
CA LEU A 532 -12.62 -23.18 -0.70
C LEU A 532 -11.10 -23.40 -0.76
N ASP A 533 -10.29 -22.33 -0.77
CA ASP A 533 -8.83 -22.37 -0.66
C ASP A 533 -8.35 -22.24 0.80
N GLY A 534 -9.28 -22.22 1.76
CA GLY A 534 -8.98 -22.05 3.19
C GLY A 534 -8.63 -20.63 3.60
N ARG A 535 -9.08 -19.61 2.84
CA ARG A 535 -8.72 -18.19 3.03
C ARG A 535 -9.88 -17.36 3.58
N ARG A 536 -9.54 -16.21 4.17
CA ARG A 536 -10.44 -15.08 4.48
C ARG A 536 -9.72 -13.79 4.14
N ILE A 537 -10.46 -12.67 4.10
CA ILE A 537 -9.86 -11.36 3.84
C ILE A 537 -8.99 -10.88 5.01
N VAL A 538 -9.38 -11.21 6.25
CA VAL A 538 -8.58 -11.00 7.46
C VAL A 538 -7.69 -12.21 7.78
N PRO A 539 -6.44 -12.01 8.24
CA PRO A 539 -5.54 -13.11 8.59
C PRO A 539 -5.80 -13.74 9.97
N PHE A 540 -6.59 -13.08 10.81
CA PHE A 540 -6.83 -13.44 12.21
C PHE A 540 -8.11 -14.27 12.42
N THR A 541 -8.32 -14.75 13.65
CA THR A 541 -9.49 -15.54 14.08
C THR A 541 -10.46 -14.79 14.98
N ASP A 542 -9.98 -13.77 15.69
CA ASP A 542 -10.79 -12.86 16.49
C ASP A 542 -10.09 -11.49 16.59
N THR A 543 -10.87 -10.46 16.92
CA THR A 543 -10.37 -9.17 17.42
C THR A 543 -10.76 -9.06 18.89
N LYS A 544 -9.87 -8.55 19.75
CA LYS A 544 -10.09 -8.44 21.19
C LYS A 544 -9.94 -6.99 21.65
N VAL A 545 -10.80 -6.57 22.57
CA VAL A 545 -10.70 -5.26 23.23
C VAL A 545 -10.15 -5.44 24.64
N TYR A 546 -9.05 -4.76 24.93
CA TYR A 546 -8.32 -4.79 26.19
C TYR A 546 -8.31 -3.40 26.84
N PRO A 547 -8.36 -3.28 28.18
CA PRO A 547 -7.96 -2.05 28.87
C PRO A 547 -6.43 -1.96 28.92
N ALA A 548 -5.89 -0.74 28.80
CA ALA A 548 -4.48 -0.47 28.96
C ALA A 548 -4.08 -0.27 30.43
N ASN A 549 -2.79 -0.43 30.73
CA ASN A 549 -2.22 -0.23 32.05
C ASN A 549 -0.81 0.36 31.95
N TRP A 550 -0.71 1.68 32.12
CA TRP A 550 0.53 2.44 32.01
C TRP A 550 1.26 2.66 33.34
N GLN A 551 0.87 1.97 34.42
CA GLN A 551 1.47 2.15 35.77
C GLN A 551 2.99 1.90 35.84
N LEU A 552 3.54 1.14 34.90
CA LEU A 552 4.98 0.85 34.78
C LEU A 552 5.60 1.44 33.50
N ALA A 553 4.92 2.37 32.82
CA ALA A 553 5.49 3.12 31.70
C ALA A 553 6.79 3.84 32.11
N GLY A 554 7.79 3.86 31.24
CA GLY A 554 9.12 4.45 31.52
C GLY A 554 9.88 3.84 32.70
N SER A 555 9.41 2.73 33.30
CA SER A 555 10.12 2.10 34.44
C SER A 555 11.48 1.51 34.05
N GLY A 556 11.67 1.16 32.78
CA GLY A 556 12.94 0.76 32.19
C GLY A 556 14.02 1.84 32.26
N GLU A 557 13.70 3.12 32.03
CA GLU A 557 14.71 4.19 31.85
C GLU A 557 15.58 4.46 33.09
N ARG A 558 15.12 4.05 34.27
CA ARG A 558 15.85 4.21 35.54
C ARG A 558 17.09 3.32 35.55
N SER A 559 18.23 3.87 35.98
CA SER A 559 19.46 3.07 36.16
C SER A 559 19.22 1.85 37.06
N PRO A 560 19.71 0.65 36.68
CA PRO A 560 19.68 -0.53 37.54
C PRO A 560 20.78 -0.54 38.62
N VAL A 561 21.72 0.41 38.59
CA VAL A 561 22.87 0.52 39.52
C VAL A 561 23.02 1.93 40.08
N ASP A 562 23.64 2.05 41.26
CA ASP A 562 23.98 3.33 41.88
C ASP A 562 25.22 3.96 41.22
N GLY A 563 25.15 5.25 40.86
CA GLY A 563 26.28 6.01 40.31
C GLY A 563 25.85 7.32 39.64
N ASP A 564 26.81 8.11 39.17
CA ASP A 564 26.55 9.34 38.42
C ASP A 564 26.47 9.03 36.92
N VAL A 565 25.24 8.84 36.43
CA VAL A 565 24.93 8.50 35.03
C VAL A 565 25.18 9.73 34.14
N ARG A 566 26.19 9.62 33.27
CA ARG A 566 26.54 10.62 32.25
C ARG A 566 25.58 10.59 31.08
N ASP A 567 25.14 9.40 30.68
CA ASP A 567 24.38 9.17 29.45
C ASP A 567 23.61 7.84 29.48
N TYR A 568 22.58 7.68 28.64
CA TYR A 568 21.71 6.50 28.61
C TYR A 568 21.11 6.19 27.22
N LEU A 569 21.44 4.99 26.72
CA LEU A 569 20.87 4.38 25.52
C LEU A 569 19.77 3.36 25.88
N ASN A 570 18.56 3.55 25.36
CA ASN A 570 17.51 2.53 25.32
C ASN A 570 17.53 1.82 23.96
N THR A 571 17.93 0.54 23.94
CA THR A 571 18.02 -0.29 22.72
C THR A 571 16.68 -0.91 22.30
N GLY A 572 15.56 -0.24 22.60
CA GLY A 572 14.28 -0.40 21.92
C GLY A 572 13.69 0.92 21.42
N ALA A 573 14.24 2.07 21.82
CA ALA A 573 13.69 3.39 21.52
C ALA A 573 14.44 4.04 20.34
N LEU A 574 13.78 4.18 19.19
CA LEU A 574 14.43 4.58 17.93
C LEU A 574 15.09 5.97 17.97
N ASP A 575 14.57 6.88 18.80
CA ASP A 575 15.13 8.21 19.05
C ASP A 575 16.42 8.15 19.90
N SER A 576 16.47 7.25 20.88
CA SER A 576 17.66 6.93 21.66
C SER A 576 18.70 6.22 20.78
N GLU A 577 18.30 5.27 19.95
CA GLU A 577 19.18 4.60 18.99
C GLU A 577 19.81 5.58 17.98
N GLU A 578 19.01 6.49 17.38
CA GLU A 578 19.54 7.54 16.49
C GLU A 578 20.50 8.49 17.24
N HIS A 579 20.22 8.83 18.50
CA HIS A 579 21.11 9.69 19.29
C HIS A 579 22.48 9.09 19.58
N HIS A 580 22.58 7.76 19.67
CA HIS A 580 23.81 7.04 20.03
C HIS A 580 24.44 6.32 18.82
N ASP A 581 24.16 6.71 17.57
CA ASP A 581 24.66 6.03 16.35
C ASP A 581 24.49 4.48 16.40
N TYR A 582 23.40 3.99 17.00
CA TYR A 582 23.26 2.57 17.34
C TYR A 582 23.06 1.70 16.09
N GLU A 583 23.98 0.76 15.85
CA GLU A 583 23.89 -0.20 14.74
C GLU A 583 24.05 -1.67 15.24
N PRO A 584 23.01 -2.51 15.15
CA PRO A 584 23.12 -3.93 15.46
C PRO A 584 23.97 -4.68 14.42
N ARG A 585 25.00 -5.40 14.88
CA ARG A 585 25.99 -6.15 14.07
C ARG A 585 25.63 -7.63 14.03
N MET A 586 24.52 -7.95 13.38
CA MET A 586 24.00 -9.31 13.26
C MET A 586 24.97 -10.24 12.49
N ALA A 587 25.23 -11.42 13.06
CA ALA A 587 26.23 -12.37 12.56
C ALA A 587 25.84 -13.07 11.25
N LEU A 588 24.57 -13.01 10.85
CA LEU A 588 24.04 -13.55 9.60
C LEU A 588 23.06 -12.55 8.97
N THR A 589 23.20 -12.32 7.66
CA THR A 589 22.22 -11.62 6.83
C THR A 589 20.84 -12.25 6.98
N GLY A 590 19.80 -11.43 7.20
CA GLY A 590 18.41 -11.88 7.38
C GLY A 590 17.99 -12.15 8.82
N LEU A 591 18.92 -12.17 9.78
CA LEU A 591 18.55 -12.11 11.19
C LEU A 591 18.15 -10.68 11.55
N GLN A 592 16.84 -10.42 11.64
CA GLN A 592 16.33 -9.12 12.01
C GLN A 592 16.44 -8.91 13.53
N PRO A 593 17.08 -7.82 13.99
CA PRO A 593 17.11 -7.42 15.39
C PRO A 593 15.77 -6.77 15.76
N GLU A 594 14.68 -7.55 15.75
CA GLU A 594 13.38 -7.03 16.15
C GLU A 594 13.38 -6.72 17.65
N SER A 595 12.78 -5.58 18.01
CA SER A 595 12.63 -5.15 19.40
C SER A 595 11.51 -5.95 20.08
N LEU A 596 11.79 -6.43 21.29
CA LEU A 596 10.81 -7.04 22.17
C LEU A 596 10.49 -6.12 23.35
N LEU A 597 9.37 -6.41 24.01
CA LEU A 597 9.01 -5.84 25.29
C LEU A 597 9.02 -6.96 26.33
N ARG A 598 9.58 -6.72 27.52
CA ARG A 598 9.58 -7.71 28.61
C ARG A 598 9.39 -7.01 29.96
N ARG A 599 8.82 -7.75 30.91
CA ARG A 599 8.69 -7.32 32.31
C ARG A 599 9.46 -8.24 33.26
N GLN A 600 10.09 -7.65 34.27
CA GLN A 600 10.64 -8.37 35.41
C GLN A 600 10.31 -7.62 36.70
N GLY A 601 9.47 -8.21 37.56
CA GLY A 601 8.96 -7.56 38.77
C GLY A 601 8.18 -6.27 38.47
N ASN A 602 8.75 -5.13 38.84
CA ASN A 602 8.17 -3.79 38.70
C ASN A 602 8.87 -2.94 37.62
N VAL A 603 9.61 -3.57 36.70
CA VAL A 603 10.23 -2.91 35.55
C VAL A 603 9.69 -3.53 34.26
N ILE A 604 9.22 -2.70 33.35
CA ILE A 604 8.93 -3.01 31.95
C ILE A 604 10.02 -2.32 31.13
N ASP A 605 10.64 -3.08 30.21
CA ASP A 605 11.79 -2.62 29.44
C ASP A 605 11.74 -3.13 27.99
N SER A 606 12.26 -2.34 27.06
CA SER A 606 12.31 -2.64 25.63
C SER A 606 13.74 -2.98 25.19
N GLY A 607 13.93 -3.91 24.25
CA GLY A 607 15.28 -4.30 23.84
C GLY A 607 15.38 -5.07 22.52
N ARG A 608 16.54 -5.01 21.87
CA ARG A 608 16.85 -5.68 20.59
C ARG A 608 17.32 -7.10 20.81
N VAL A 609 16.81 -8.04 20.02
CA VAL A 609 17.38 -9.41 19.98
C VAL A 609 18.63 -9.43 19.11
N ILE A 610 19.79 -9.58 19.73
CA ILE A 610 21.10 -9.58 19.08
C ILE A 610 21.64 -11.00 18.95
N VAL A 611 21.98 -11.38 17.73
CA VAL A 611 22.71 -12.61 17.40
C VAL A 611 23.99 -12.20 16.69
N GLY A 612 25.10 -12.11 17.42
CA GLY A 612 26.35 -11.52 16.95
C GLY A 612 26.86 -10.43 17.90
N GLY A 613 26.67 -9.17 17.50
CA GLY A 613 27.17 -8.00 18.22
C GLY A 613 26.36 -6.74 17.92
N GLU A 614 26.85 -5.59 18.40
CA GLU A 614 26.26 -4.25 18.18
C GLU A 614 27.31 -3.16 18.40
N THR A 615 27.03 -1.92 17.97
CA THR A 615 27.88 -0.75 18.20
C THR A 615 27.04 0.47 18.54
N PHE A 616 27.58 1.37 19.35
CA PHE A 616 26.94 2.64 19.76
C PHE A 616 27.98 3.66 20.24
N THR A 617 27.62 4.94 20.24
CA THR A 617 28.40 6.07 20.77
C THR A 617 27.81 6.51 22.10
N ALA A 618 28.60 6.45 23.17
CA ALA A 618 28.27 7.09 24.46
C ALA A 618 28.76 8.55 24.47
N HIS A 619 27.99 9.44 25.09
CA HIS A 619 28.23 10.89 25.16
C HIS A 619 28.47 11.39 26.59
N ASN A 620 28.67 12.70 26.73
CA ASN A 620 28.79 13.43 28.00
C ASN A 620 29.88 12.91 28.96
N LEU A 621 30.85 12.15 28.43
CA LEU A 621 31.93 11.54 29.21
C LEU A 621 32.97 12.58 29.65
N LYS A 622 33.71 12.24 30.70
CA LYS A 622 34.91 12.94 31.15
C LYS A 622 36.15 12.16 30.67
N PRO A 623 37.05 12.78 29.89
CA PRO A 623 38.31 12.15 29.49
C PRO A 623 39.20 11.83 30.70
N GLY A 624 39.80 10.64 30.72
CA GLY A 624 40.74 10.22 31.76
C GLY A 624 40.12 9.77 33.10
N GLU A 625 38.79 9.65 33.17
CA GLU A 625 38.09 8.94 34.25
C GLU A 625 37.59 7.58 33.74
N PRO A 626 37.66 6.50 34.54
CA PRO A 626 37.17 5.18 34.11
C PRO A 626 35.65 5.21 33.93
N LEU A 627 35.14 4.49 32.92
CA LEU A 627 33.71 4.43 32.59
C LEU A 627 33.17 3.05 32.97
N THR A 628 32.18 2.98 33.86
CA THR A 628 31.37 1.77 34.02
C THR A 628 30.20 1.81 33.05
N ILE A 629 30.10 0.80 32.19
CA ILE A 629 28.93 0.53 31.37
C ILE A 629 28.07 -0.47 32.15
N ALA A 630 26.89 -0.06 32.59
CA ALA A 630 25.89 -0.95 33.18
C ALA A 630 24.82 -1.27 32.13
N SER A 631 24.29 -2.50 32.13
CA SER A 631 23.26 -2.92 31.18
C SER A 631 22.29 -3.92 31.80
N ARG A 632 21.05 -3.94 31.29
CA ARG A 632 20.14 -5.08 31.47
C ARG A 632 20.27 -5.98 30.26
N VAL A 633 20.68 -7.23 30.50
CA VAL A 633 20.96 -8.22 29.47
C VAL A 633 20.23 -9.52 29.78
N LEU A 634 19.50 -10.06 28.80
CA LEU A 634 18.99 -11.44 28.83
C LEU A 634 19.84 -12.27 27.85
N ALA A 635 20.68 -13.18 28.34
CA ALA A 635 21.57 -13.96 27.49
C ALA A 635 21.15 -15.45 27.45
N PRO A 636 20.21 -15.88 26.59
CA PRO A 636 19.79 -17.29 26.49
C PRO A 636 20.78 -18.13 25.65
N GLY A 637 21.65 -17.51 24.87
CA GLY A 637 22.59 -18.17 23.97
C GLY A 637 23.63 -19.07 24.65
N GLN A 638 24.20 -20.01 23.90
CA GLN A 638 25.31 -20.85 24.40
C GLN A 638 26.60 -20.05 24.63
N VAL A 639 26.82 -18.99 23.84
CA VAL A 639 27.91 -18.04 24.07
C VAL A 639 27.33 -16.82 24.77
N LYS A 640 27.74 -16.61 26.02
CA LYS A 640 27.30 -15.51 26.88
C LYS A 640 28.44 -14.50 27.09
N SER A 641 29.19 -14.21 26.02
CA SER A 641 30.34 -13.31 26.08
C SER A 641 30.64 -12.59 24.75
N VAL A 642 31.11 -11.36 24.87
CA VAL A 642 31.47 -10.46 23.76
C VAL A 642 32.79 -9.76 24.06
N ARG A 643 33.58 -9.52 23.03
CA ARG A 643 34.76 -8.65 23.11
C ARG A 643 34.30 -7.19 23.05
N VAL A 644 34.82 -6.35 23.93
CA VAL A 644 34.50 -4.93 24.01
C VAL A 644 35.63 -4.13 23.38
N LEU A 645 35.32 -3.32 22.38
CA LEU A 645 36.23 -2.30 21.85
C LEU A 645 35.71 -0.92 22.24
N VAL A 646 36.62 0.01 22.50
CA VAL A 646 36.32 1.43 22.74
C VAL A 646 37.20 2.25 21.80
N ASN A 647 36.59 3.04 20.92
CA ASN A 647 37.25 3.77 19.85
C ASN A 647 38.19 2.88 18.99
N GLY A 648 37.80 1.62 18.78
CA GLY A 648 38.57 0.59 18.08
C GLY A 648 39.68 -0.10 18.90
N GLN A 649 39.99 0.37 20.12
CA GLN A 649 40.92 -0.30 21.04
C GLN A 649 40.20 -1.43 21.78
N ASP A 650 40.74 -2.65 21.72
CA ASP A 650 40.26 -3.78 22.53
C ASP A 650 40.52 -3.52 24.02
N VAL A 651 39.46 -3.51 24.83
CA VAL A 651 39.52 -3.28 26.29
C VAL A 651 39.13 -4.52 27.09
N GLY A 652 38.85 -5.66 26.45
CA GLY A 652 38.64 -6.95 27.10
C GLY A 652 37.37 -7.69 26.68
N THR A 653 36.86 -8.53 27.58
CA THR A 653 35.72 -9.42 27.32
C THR A 653 34.65 -9.27 28.38
N TRP A 654 33.47 -8.81 28.00
CA TRP A 654 32.28 -8.84 28.84
C TRP A 654 31.71 -10.26 28.83
N ARG A 655 31.34 -10.79 30.00
CA ARG A 655 30.70 -12.09 30.16
C ARG A 655 29.40 -11.90 30.93
N PHE A 656 28.29 -12.28 30.33
CA PHE A 656 26.95 -12.16 30.90
C PHE A 656 26.63 -13.37 31.78
N SER A 657 25.80 -13.17 32.80
CA SER A 657 25.41 -14.21 33.76
C SER A 657 24.61 -15.34 33.11
N ALA A 658 24.74 -16.54 33.68
CA ALA A 658 24.00 -17.72 33.25
C ALA A 658 22.54 -17.74 33.77
N LYS A 659 21.70 -16.83 33.25
CA LYS A 659 20.24 -16.92 33.33
C LYS A 659 19.63 -17.02 31.93
N ASP A 660 18.65 -17.91 31.77
CA ASP A 660 18.05 -18.21 30.46
C ASP A 660 16.66 -17.55 30.27
N ASN A 661 16.00 -17.16 31.37
CA ASN A 661 14.61 -16.65 31.39
C ASN A 661 14.42 -15.35 32.19
N GLU A 662 15.49 -14.75 32.69
CA GLU A 662 15.47 -13.48 33.42
C GLU A 662 16.62 -12.62 32.89
N TRP A 663 16.40 -11.32 32.72
CA TRP A 663 17.54 -10.42 32.52
C TRP A 663 18.34 -10.29 33.81
N THR A 664 19.65 -10.17 33.67
CA THR A 664 20.55 -9.77 34.75
C THR A 664 20.99 -8.32 34.53
N VAL A 665 21.45 -7.71 35.63
CA VAL A 665 22.18 -6.44 35.58
C VAL A 665 23.64 -6.81 35.46
N GLU A 666 24.28 -6.35 34.39
CA GLU A 666 25.67 -6.66 34.05
C GLU A 666 26.46 -5.35 34.02
N GLU A 667 27.72 -5.39 34.46
CA GLU A 667 28.61 -4.23 34.49
C GLU A 667 29.94 -4.53 33.79
N PHE A 668 30.48 -3.56 33.06
CA PHE A 668 31.80 -3.62 32.45
C PHE A 668 32.54 -2.28 32.62
N THR A 669 33.70 -2.30 33.27
CA THR A 669 34.53 -1.10 33.47
C THR A 669 35.54 -0.94 32.34
N VAL A 670 35.37 0.11 31.55
CA VAL A 670 36.32 0.60 30.56
C VAL A 670 37.48 1.33 31.27
N PRO A 671 38.75 0.98 30.99
CA PRO A 671 39.92 1.67 31.53
C PRO A 671 39.95 3.16 31.19
N ALA A 672 40.40 3.98 32.15
CA ALA A 672 40.45 5.44 32.03
C ALA A 672 41.30 5.96 30.85
N ASP A 673 42.31 5.19 30.42
CA ASP A 673 43.16 5.49 29.27
C ASP A 673 42.48 5.26 27.91
N ALA A 674 41.41 4.46 27.86
CA ALA A 674 40.57 4.30 26.66
C ALA A 674 39.51 5.41 26.53
N VAL A 675 39.12 6.06 27.64
CA VAL A 675 38.19 7.20 27.67
C VAL A 675 38.95 8.49 27.36
N THR A 676 39.30 8.69 26.09
CA THR A 676 40.15 9.81 25.62
C THR A 676 39.40 11.09 25.24
N SER A 677 38.07 11.05 25.25
CA SER A 677 37.17 12.05 24.67
C SER A 677 35.86 12.11 25.48
N SER A 678 35.08 13.19 25.31
CA SER A 678 33.73 13.30 25.89
C SER A 678 32.67 12.48 25.16
N THR A 679 33.05 11.84 24.05
CA THR A 679 32.30 10.79 23.37
C THR A 679 33.18 9.56 23.16
N ALA A 680 32.60 8.37 23.16
CA ALA A 680 33.31 7.13 22.88
C ALA A 680 32.43 6.14 22.13
N THR A 681 32.89 5.65 20.96
CA THR A 681 32.23 4.57 20.24
C THR A 681 32.62 3.24 20.86
N ILE A 682 31.62 2.45 21.24
CA ILE A 682 31.72 1.16 21.93
C ILE A 682 31.22 0.09 20.96
N GLU A 683 32.03 -0.95 20.72
CA GLU A 683 31.65 -2.10 19.89
C GLU A 683 31.63 -3.38 20.73
N LEU A 684 30.51 -4.10 20.70
CA LEU A 684 30.37 -5.44 21.25
C LEU A 684 30.49 -6.45 20.11
N GLN A 685 31.60 -7.18 20.04
CA GLN A 685 31.90 -8.11 18.94
C GLN A 685 31.94 -9.57 19.43
N PRO A 686 31.59 -10.58 18.59
CA PRO A 686 31.84 -11.98 18.89
C PRO A 686 33.33 -12.28 19.13
N GLU A 687 33.67 -13.01 20.20
CA GLU A 687 35.04 -13.52 20.42
C GLU A 687 35.54 -14.39 19.24
N ARG A 688 34.60 -15.01 18.50
CA ARG A 688 34.85 -15.87 17.34
C ARG A 688 33.95 -15.44 16.18
N PRO A 689 34.33 -14.42 15.38
CA PRO A 689 33.54 -14.03 14.22
C PRO A 689 33.40 -15.18 13.21
N LEU A 690 32.32 -15.16 12.43
CA LEU A 690 31.96 -16.15 11.39
C LEU A 690 31.63 -17.58 11.87
N LEU A 691 31.94 -17.97 13.11
CA LEU A 691 31.72 -19.34 13.59
C LEU A 691 30.62 -19.43 14.65
N ALA A 692 29.64 -20.29 14.41
CA ALA A 692 28.60 -20.63 15.37
C ALA A 692 29.13 -21.60 16.47
N PRO A 693 28.53 -21.63 17.68
CA PRO A 693 27.46 -20.73 18.16
C PRO A 693 27.93 -19.29 18.30
N TYR A 694 27.08 -18.34 17.90
CA TYR A 694 27.31 -16.91 18.08
C TYR A 694 26.87 -16.47 19.50
N PRO A 695 27.32 -15.30 19.98
CA PRO A 695 26.66 -14.65 21.11
C PRO A 695 25.20 -14.37 20.75
N GLU A 696 24.28 -14.74 21.64
CA GLU A 696 22.84 -14.51 21.49
C GLU A 696 22.28 -13.96 22.80
N TYR A 697 21.82 -12.72 22.76
CA TYR A 697 21.37 -11.95 23.91
C TYR A 697 20.34 -10.88 23.50
N THR A 698 19.59 -10.37 24.48
CA THR A 698 18.78 -9.16 24.35
C THR A 698 19.40 -8.06 25.19
N SER A 699 19.89 -7.02 24.53
CA SER A 699 20.26 -5.74 25.15
C SER A 699 18.98 -4.90 25.32
N PHE A 700 18.71 -4.42 26.54
CA PHE A 700 17.56 -3.53 26.82
C PHE A 700 17.99 -2.06 26.96
N GLY A 701 19.17 -1.82 27.52
CA GLY A 701 19.76 -0.49 27.55
C GLY A 701 21.15 -0.47 28.16
N TYR A 702 21.82 0.67 27.99
CA TYR A 702 23.17 0.93 28.45
C TYR A 702 23.22 2.26 29.20
N TRP A 703 23.57 2.21 30.49
CA TRP A 703 23.82 3.38 31.33
C TRP A 703 25.32 3.57 31.46
N PHE A 704 25.79 4.81 31.26
CA PHE A 704 27.21 5.16 31.24
C PHE A 704 27.55 5.97 32.50
N LEU A 705 28.38 5.43 33.41
CA LEU A 705 28.61 6.00 34.75
C LEU A 705 30.09 6.37 34.99
N GLN A 706 30.34 7.56 35.57
CA GLN A 706 31.67 8.08 35.93
C GLN A 706 31.67 8.99 37.18
#